data_AF-A0A1B1HZ44-F1
#
_entry.id   AF-A0A1B1HZ44-F1
#
_cell.length_a   1.000
_cell.length_b   1.000
_cell.length_c   1.000
_cell.angle_alpha   90.00
_cell.angle_beta   90.00
_cell.angle_gamma   90.00
#
_symmetry.space_group_name_H-M   'P 1'
#
loop_
_entity.id
_entity.type
_entity.pdbx_description
1 polymer ?
#
loop_
_entity_poly.entity_id
_entity_poly.type
_entity_poly.pdbx_seq_one_letter_code
_entity_poly.pdbx_strand_id
1 'polypeptide(L)'
;KDIAEIPRLGKRLTLFIEDVTSFTGVDNALLDALIVEHTGMNAGEHLCRISAIIGTTGNYLQHNFRDNHKDRITQFVYIPSDAFDEEGLCEFVGRYLNAMSLQESVISAWQESGAQAEDYPLHAVKEGAAWEFVPIDAGKSLCLYPFTRNSIRHLYQSALKKNQQTPRYIIRDMIEPVVMDLLMNREHFPSTDYGMVHVDHALRYLVQNIVQDEEEAARLLRFLTIWGDGRQERQTRDGVQYIAGLRREMFKEFALPVDQLLATEAISAAPAPAVQPTAAPAPAPAVTHAAIPAEKEERGRQAEAALERWRREGVIDISATGGVSGTLRAAREAMEKYLLSAINWQTAGIPQDNVNKIKDSSVRLVGLEHQTKERTPALYTLPASMESVNVMGAFVRWHVYGGQSWNYAGADFDAYLVTAWTARMRDALTACVRENAMHGASYIEAAIAAEIHRLILSGSLCEKSLKRMTVQQLFDPKPPRSGQNSHTKAWNDLGALIARGGADEVNRKTVRQYFNLPQGDGGSLLVLDEPQLRSIFGKLLKARLSLPDTSFEAEDPVRRRRDVFGYLKDILDRRDHVAEAEKTQAQTVLDEICGTLGMEANDIDEDDILALADKAKEFYTESNKTQLPIGFGNLEPVQKRAKQIAKALHNIAAVQGEEDSLALLMAFSSDPVAALEPLRELLRRLKSDLQKAEETMKKRNAALGGADDADAPTARYAEEIGWLDGCMILLETEVQA
;
A
#
# COMPACT_ATOMS: atom_id res chain seq x y z
N LYS A 1 17.60 -64.41 -59.62
CA LYS A 1 17.16 -65.35 -60.69
C LYS A 1 15.64 -65.44 -60.75
N ASP A 2 14.95 -65.44 -59.61
CA ASP A 2 13.48 -65.66 -59.57
C ASP A 2 12.62 -64.46 -59.97
N ILE A 3 13.13 -63.22 -59.85
CA ILE A 3 12.38 -62.00 -60.24
C ILE A 3 12.09 -61.94 -61.75
N ALA A 4 12.96 -62.53 -62.58
CA ALA A 4 12.78 -62.57 -64.03
C ALA A 4 11.72 -63.59 -64.51
N GLU A 5 11.25 -64.50 -63.65
CA GLU A 5 10.15 -65.44 -63.96
C GLU A 5 8.76 -64.89 -63.63
N ILE A 6 8.67 -63.88 -62.75
CA ILE A 6 7.39 -63.26 -62.33
C ILE A 6 6.56 -62.72 -63.52
N PRO A 7 7.15 -62.01 -64.51
CA PRO A 7 6.41 -61.55 -65.69
C PRO A 7 5.88 -62.71 -66.53
N ARG A 8 6.65 -63.81 -66.63
CA ARG A 8 6.28 -65.03 -67.37
C ARG A 8 5.12 -65.78 -66.74
N LEU A 9 4.93 -65.63 -65.42
CA LEU A 9 3.86 -66.24 -64.64
C LEU A 9 2.60 -65.35 -64.52
N GLY A 10 2.58 -64.16 -65.14
CA GLY A 10 1.46 -63.22 -65.08
C GLY A 10 1.20 -62.62 -63.69
N LYS A 11 2.15 -62.76 -62.76
CA LYS A 11 2.03 -62.27 -61.38
C LYS A 11 2.45 -60.79 -61.30
N ARG A 12 1.93 -60.08 -60.29
CA ARG A 12 2.27 -58.68 -59.99
C ARG A 12 3.16 -58.65 -58.74
N LEU A 13 4.12 -57.75 -58.72
CA LEU A 13 4.98 -57.53 -57.56
C LEU A 13 4.46 -56.34 -56.77
N THR A 14 4.26 -56.50 -55.47
CA THR A 14 3.96 -55.39 -54.56
C THR A 14 5.11 -55.22 -53.58
N LEU A 15 5.67 -54.01 -53.53
CA LEU A 15 6.78 -53.65 -52.67
C LEU A 15 6.27 -52.73 -51.57
N PHE A 16 6.59 -53.07 -50.32
CA PHE A 16 6.35 -52.23 -49.17
C PHE A 16 7.71 -51.79 -48.65
N ILE A 17 8.01 -50.50 -48.79
CA ILE A 17 9.25 -49.88 -48.33
C ILE A 17 8.88 -48.98 -47.16
N GLU A 18 9.25 -49.37 -45.95
CA GLU A 18 8.89 -48.66 -44.71
C GLU A 18 9.50 -47.25 -44.65
N ASP A 19 10.78 -47.14 -44.99
CA ASP A 19 11.49 -45.85 -45.03
C ASP A 19 12.50 -45.83 -46.18
N VAL A 20 12.23 -45.01 -47.19
CA VAL A 20 13.12 -44.85 -48.35
C VAL A 20 14.51 -44.32 -47.94
N THR A 21 14.62 -43.61 -46.81
CA THR A 21 15.91 -43.10 -46.33
C THR A 21 16.85 -44.22 -45.85
N SER A 22 16.33 -45.41 -45.56
CA SER A 22 17.16 -46.59 -45.26
C SER A 22 18.02 -47.03 -46.47
N PHE A 23 17.71 -46.54 -47.67
CA PHE A 23 18.42 -46.82 -48.92
C PHE A 23 19.30 -45.65 -49.39
N THR A 24 19.65 -44.71 -48.51
CA THR A 24 20.54 -43.57 -48.84
C THR A 24 21.78 -44.00 -49.61
N GLY A 25 21.99 -43.41 -50.79
CA GLY A 25 23.12 -43.72 -51.69
C GLY A 25 22.71 -44.53 -52.93
N VAL A 26 21.58 -45.24 -52.88
CA VAL A 26 20.94 -45.91 -54.03
C VAL A 26 19.46 -45.53 -54.17
N ASP A 27 18.97 -44.64 -53.32
CA ASP A 27 17.62 -44.08 -53.23
C ASP A 27 17.14 -43.52 -54.57
N ASN A 28 17.96 -42.72 -55.26
CA ASN A 28 17.59 -42.17 -56.57
C ASN A 28 17.44 -43.27 -57.64
N ALA A 29 18.36 -44.23 -57.68
CA ALA A 29 18.31 -45.33 -58.64
C ALA A 29 17.13 -46.27 -58.37
N LEU A 30 16.79 -46.47 -57.09
CA LEU A 30 15.62 -47.23 -56.67
C LEU A 30 14.33 -46.51 -57.08
N LEU A 31 14.21 -45.20 -56.82
CA LEU A 31 13.05 -44.42 -57.24
C LEU A 31 12.91 -44.37 -58.76
N ASP A 32 14.01 -44.18 -59.49
CA ASP A 32 14.05 -44.23 -60.95
C ASP A 32 13.50 -45.58 -61.45
N ALA A 33 13.92 -46.70 -60.85
CA ALA A 33 13.45 -48.03 -61.21
C ALA A 33 11.96 -48.28 -60.88
N LEU A 34 11.45 -47.71 -59.78
CA LEU A 34 10.06 -47.88 -59.36
C LEU A 34 9.07 -47.04 -60.18
N ILE A 35 9.57 -46.01 -60.88
CA ILE A 35 8.76 -45.06 -61.65
C ILE A 35 8.73 -45.40 -63.14
N VAL A 36 9.54 -46.37 -63.60
CA VAL A 36 9.53 -46.85 -64.99
C VAL A 36 8.16 -47.40 -65.37
N GLU A 37 7.56 -46.83 -66.41
CA GLU A 37 6.33 -47.36 -66.99
C GLU A 37 6.59 -48.70 -67.68
N HIS A 38 5.75 -49.69 -67.37
CA HIS A 38 5.70 -50.99 -68.05
C HIS A 38 5.00 -50.93 -69.42
N THR A 39 4.71 -49.72 -69.91
CA THR A 39 3.96 -49.40 -71.13
C THR A 39 4.82 -48.58 -72.11
N GLY A 40 4.45 -48.52 -73.39
CA GLY A 40 5.17 -47.72 -74.40
C GLY A 40 6.47 -48.38 -74.89
N MET A 41 7.58 -47.63 -74.93
CA MET A 41 8.87 -48.11 -75.48
C MET A 41 9.46 -49.30 -74.73
N ASN A 42 9.06 -49.53 -73.48
CA ASN A 42 9.56 -50.61 -72.62
C ASN A 42 8.67 -51.87 -72.65
N ALA A 43 7.63 -51.90 -73.49
CA ALA A 43 6.72 -53.05 -73.60
C ALA A 43 7.40 -54.34 -74.10
N GLY A 44 8.52 -54.21 -74.84
CA GLY A 44 9.32 -55.34 -75.33
C GLY A 44 10.27 -55.96 -74.29
N GLU A 45 10.44 -55.33 -73.12
CA GLU A 45 11.41 -55.77 -72.10
C GLU A 45 10.81 -56.77 -71.10
N HIS A 46 9.54 -57.15 -71.26
CA HIS A 46 8.83 -58.09 -70.38
C HIS A 46 8.98 -57.77 -68.89
N LEU A 47 8.95 -56.48 -68.52
CA LEU A 47 9.08 -56.05 -67.12
C LEU A 47 7.82 -56.42 -66.33
N CYS A 48 8.01 -56.88 -65.09
CA CYS A 48 6.90 -57.18 -64.17
C CYS A 48 6.18 -55.88 -63.81
N ARG A 49 4.84 -55.91 -63.69
CA ARG A 49 4.10 -54.80 -63.09
C ARG A 49 4.43 -54.73 -61.60
N ILE A 50 4.96 -53.59 -61.17
CA ILE A 50 5.29 -53.30 -59.77
C ILE A 50 4.27 -52.31 -59.21
N SER A 51 3.82 -52.55 -57.98
CA SER A 51 3.12 -51.57 -57.15
C SER A 51 3.97 -51.33 -55.92
N ALA A 52 4.43 -50.11 -55.70
CA ALA A 52 5.25 -49.77 -54.54
C ALA A 52 4.48 -48.84 -53.61
N ILE A 53 4.50 -49.16 -52.32
CA ILE A 53 4.09 -48.26 -51.24
C ILE A 53 5.36 -47.90 -50.48
N ILE A 54 5.65 -46.61 -50.44
CA ILE A 54 6.91 -46.09 -49.93
C ILE A 54 6.61 -45.11 -48.80
N GLY A 55 7.13 -45.38 -47.61
CA GLY A 55 7.16 -44.45 -46.50
C GLY A 55 8.35 -43.48 -46.64
N THR A 56 8.09 -42.20 -46.36
CA THR A 56 9.08 -41.13 -46.40
C THR A 56 8.65 -40.00 -45.46
N THR A 57 9.59 -39.17 -45.03
CA THR A 57 9.26 -37.96 -44.25
C THR A 57 8.87 -36.81 -45.18
N GLY A 58 7.98 -35.92 -44.72
CA GLY A 58 7.57 -34.77 -45.53
C GLY A 58 8.75 -33.88 -45.97
N ASN A 59 9.75 -33.73 -45.11
CA ASN A 59 10.96 -32.97 -45.43
C ASN A 59 11.80 -33.64 -46.54
N TYR A 60 11.96 -34.96 -46.46
CA TYR A 60 12.72 -35.73 -47.46
C TYR A 60 11.97 -35.81 -48.79
N LEU A 61 10.64 -35.99 -48.78
CA LEU A 61 9.83 -35.89 -49.99
C LEU A 61 9.95 -34.51 -50.66
N GLN A 62 9.91 -33.43 -49.89
CA GLN A 62 9.92 -32.08 -50.44
C GLN A 62 11.27 -31.72 -51.09
N HIS A 63 12.38 -32.07 -50.44
CA HIS A 63 13.72 -31.62 -50.84
C HIS A 63 14.54 -32.65 -51.63
N ASN A 64 14.25 -33.96 -51.49
CA ASN A 64 15.08 -35.02 -52.08
C ASN A 64 14.40 -35.73 -53.26
N PHE A 65 13.07 -35.73 -53.34
CA PHE A 65 12.39 -36.23 -54.55
C PHE A 65 12.44 -35.15 -55.63
N ARG A 66 12.91 -35.53 -56.81
CA ARG A 66 12.83 -34.69 -58.01
C ARG A 66 11.37 -34.50 -58.43
N ASP A 67 11.06 -33.39 -59.09
CA ASP A 67 9.68 -33.05 -59.45
C ASP A 67 9.04 -34.08 -60.40
N ASN A 68 9.82 -34.62 -61.34
CA ASN A 68 9.40 -35.72 -62.21
C ASN A 68 9.05 -37.00 -61.42
N HIS A 69 9.61 -37.22 -60.22
CA HIS A 69 9.25 -38.36 -59.38
C HIS A 69 7.96 -38.09 -58.61
N LYS A 70 7.76 -36.85 -58.16
CA LYS A 70 6.54 -36.41 -57.46
C LYS A 70 5.32 -36.50 -58.39
N ASP A 71 5.46 -36.10 -59.65
CA ASP A 71 4.39 -36.15 -60.67
C ASP A 71 3.92 -37.59 -60.99
N ARG A 72 4.73 -38.58 -60.66
CA ARG A 72 4.48 -40.01 -60.95
C ARG A 72 3.88 -40.76 -59.75
N ILE A 73 3.70 -40.09 -58.61
CA ILE A 73 3.02 -40.65 -57.44
C ILE A 73 1.53 -40.78 -57.76
N THR A 74 1.03 -42.02 -57.78
CA THR A 74 -0.37 -42.31 -58.12
C THR A 74 -1.33 -42.05 -56.96
N GLN A 75 -0.89 -42.28 -55.72
CA GLN A 75 -1.64 -42.00 -54.50
C GLN A 75 -0.70 -41.49 -53.43
N PHE A 76 -1.14 -40.43 -52.73
CA PHE A 76 -0.41 -39.83 -51.63
C PHE A 76 -1.23 -39.91 -50.35
N VAL A 77 -0.71 -40.62 -49.35
CA VAL A 77 -1.33 -40.72 -48.02
C VAL A 77 -0.49 -39.89 -47.07
N TYR A 78 -1.07 -38.78 -46.58
CA TYR A 78 -0.44 -37.92 -45.58
C TYR A 78 -0.90 -38.33 -44.19
N ILE A 79 0.06 -38.67 -43.32
CA ILE A 79 -0.19 -38.90 -41.89
C ILE A 79 0.19 -37.61 -41.15
N PRO A 80 -0.78 -36.85 -40.63
CA PRO A 80 -0.51 -35.60 -39.95
C PRO A 80 0.14 -35.85 -38.57
N SER A 81 0.84 -34.84 -38.04
CA SER A 81 1.52 -34.95 -36.75
C SER A 81 0.57 -35.03 -35.55
N ASP A 82 -0.72 -34.73 -35.73
CA ASP A 82 -1.82 -34.79 -34.77
C ASP A 82 -2.82 -35.92 -35.10
N ALA A 83 -2.33 -37.01 -35.72
CA ALA A 83 -3.18 -38.10 -36.23
C ALA A 83 -4.03 -38.85 -35.18
N PHE A 84 -3.79 -38.65 -33.88
CA PHE A 84 -4.58 -39.28 -32.82
C PHE A 84 -5.71 -38.38 -32.36
N ASP A 85 -6.94 -38.90 -32.44
CA ASP A 85 -8.02 -38.45 -31.57
C ASP A 85 -7.85 -39.06 -30.16
N GLU A 86 -8.69 -38.62 -29.21
CA GLU A 86 -8.54 -39.02 -27.81
C GLU A 86 -8.74 -40.53 -27.60
N GLU A 87 -9.68 -41.14 -28.32
CA GLU A 87 -9.95 -42.58 -28.24
C GLU A 87 -8.79 -43.39 -28.85
N GLY A 88 -8.31 -43.01 -30.02
CA GLY A 88 -7.16 -43.65 -30.68
C GLY A 88 -5.86 -43.51 -29.87
N LEU A 89 -5.67 -42.39 -29.17
CA LEU A 89 -4.52 -42.22 -28.28
C LEU A 89 -4.59 -43.17 -27.07
N CYS A 90 -5.76 -43.29 -26.44
CA CYS A 90 -5.95 -44.20 -25.31
C CYS A 90 -5.81 -45.66 -25.75
N GLU A 91 -6.32 -46.02 -26.94
CA GLU A 91 -6.13 -47.35 -27.52
C GLU A 91 -4.66 -47.63 -27.80
N PHE A 92 -3.94 -46.69 -28.40
CA PHE A 92 -2.51 -46.81 -28.68
C PHE A 92 -1.73 -47.10 -27.39
N VAL A 93 -1.92 -46.29 -26.35
CA VAL A 93 -1.27 -46.51 -25.04
C VAL A 93 -1.65 -47.86 -24.45
N GLY A 94 -2.94 -48.22 -24.46
CA GLY A 94 -3.42 -49.51 -23.95
C GLY A 94 -2.81 -50.72 -24.65
N ARG A 95 -2.62 -50.66 -25.99
CA ARG A 95 -1.99 -51.74 -26.77
C ARG A 95 -0.53 -51.94 -26.36
N TYR A 96 0.22 -50.85 -26.14
CA TYR A 96 1.61 -50.93 -25.67
C TYR A 96 1.71 -51.49 -24.25
N LEU A 97 0.85 -51.05 -23.32
CA LEU A 97 0.83 -51.57 -21.95
C LEU A 97 0.49 -53.07 -21.91
N ASN A 98 -0.48 -53.49 -22.71
CA ASN A 98 -0.84 -54.90 -22.85
C ASN A 98 0.33 -55.72 -23.41
N ALA A 99 1.00 -55.24 -24.46
CA ALA A 99 2.16 -55.91 -25.03
C ALA A 99 3.32 -56.02 -24.04
N MET A 100 3.62 -54.96 -23.27
CA MET A 100 4.64 -54.96 -22.22
C MET A 100 4.33 -55.95 -21.09
N SER A 101 3.06 -56.28 -20.89
CA SER A 101 2.59 -57.19 -19.84
C SER A 101 2.51 -58.66 -20.28
N LEU A 102 2.77 -58.94 -21.57
CA LEU A 102 2.75 -60.28 -22.15
C LEU A 102 4.17 -60.82 -22.34
N GLN A 103 4.30 -62.15 -22.38
CA GLN A 103 5.54 -62.78 -22.80
C GLN A 103 5.71 -62.64 -24.31
N GLU A 104 6.95 -62.44 -24.76
CA GLU A 104 7.30 -62.31 -26.19
C GLU A 104 6.79 -63.50 -27.01
N SER A 105 6.88 -64.72 -26.47
CA SER A 105 6.40 -65.94 -27.12
C SER A 105 4.91 -65.92 -27.47
N VAL A 106 4.08 -65.27 -26.66
CA VAL A 106 2.62 -65.15 -26.89
C VAL A 106 2.34 -64.20 -28.05
N ILE A 107 3.09 -63.10 -28.12
CA ILE A 107 2.96 -62.10 -29.20
C ILE A 107 3.47 -62.70 -30.52
N SER A 108 4.62 -63.37 -30.50
CA SER A 108 5.18 -64.03 -31.68
C SER A 108 4.25 -65.12 -32.22
N ALA A 109 3.64 -65.94 -31.35
CA ALA A 109 2.66 -66.94 -31.77
C ALA A 109 1.43 -66.30 -32.43
N TRP A 110 0.93 -65.18 -31.89
CA TRP A 110 -0.17 -64.44 -32.50
C TRP A 110 0.23 -63.87 -33.88
N GLN A 111 1.44 -63.31 -34.00
CA GLN A 111 1.96 -62.83 -35.28
C GLN A 111 2.09 -63.94 -36.32
N GLU A 112 2.64 -65.10 -35.94
CA GLU A 112 2.79 -66.28 -36.81
C GLU A 112 1.44 -66.85 -37.25
N SER A 113 0.40 -66.73 -36.43
CA SER A 113 -0.98 -67.10 -36.77
C SER A 113 -1.70 -66.09 -37.69
N GLY A 114 -1.01 -65.05 -38.16
CA GLY A 114 -1.55 -64.06 -39.07
C GLY A 114 -2.28 -62.90 -38.38
N ALA A 115 -2.04 -62.69 -37.09
CA ALA A 115 -2.44 -61.50 -36.32
C ALA A 115 -3.93 -61.13 -36.43
N GLN A 116 -4.83 -62.13 -36.40
CA GLN A 116 -6.28 -61.91 -36.45
C GLN A 116 -6.78 -61.15 -35.21
N ALA A 117 -7.75 -60.26 -35.38
CA ALA A 117 -8.26 -59.39 -34.30
C ALA A 117 -8.99 -60.21 -33.22
N GLU A 118 -9.72 -61.25 -33.63
CA GLU A 118 -10.44 -62.18 -32.77
C GLU A 118 -9.51 -62.94 -31.83
N ASP A 119 -8.25 -63.15 -32.22
CA ASP A 119 -7.22 -63.88 -31.48
C ASP A 119 -6.20 -62.95 -30.79
N TYR A 120 -6.41 -61.62 -30.84
CA TYR A 120 -5.56 -60.64 -30.15
C TYR A 120 -5.27 -61.04 -28.68
N PRO A 121 -4.00 -61.18 -28.28
CA PRO A 121 -3.63 -61.66 -26.95
C PRO A 121 -3.90 -60.59 -25.90
N LEU A 122 -4.60 -60.97 -24.83
CA LEU A 122 -4.91 -60.09 -23.70
C LEU A 122 -4.16 -60.54 -22.45
N HIS A 123 -3.49 -59.60 -21.80
CA HIS A 123 -2.92 -59.81 -20.48
C HIS A 123 -4.04 -59.98 -19.45
N ALA A 124 -3.92 -60.98 -18.58
CA ALA A 124 -4.83 -61.17 -17.45
C ALA A 124 -4.49 -60.16 -16.34
N VAL A 125 -5.39 -59.19 -16.11
CA VAL A 125 -5.19 -58.09 -15.15
C VAL A 125 -4.94 -58.62 -13.74
N LYS A 126 -3.69 -58.49 -13.26
CA LYS A 126 -3.29 -58.80 -11.88
C LYS A 126 -3.24 -57.56 -10.99
N GLU A 127 -2.80 -56.44 -11.55
CA GLU A 127 -2.72 -55.12 -10.91
C GLU A 127 -3.58 -54.14 -11.71
N GLY A 128 -4.13 -53.12 -11.06
CA GLY A 128 -4.96 -52.14 -11.73
C GLY A 128 -6.40 -52.57 -12.04
N ALA A 129 -6.97 -53.53 -11.31
CA ALA A 129 -8.35 -53.98 -11.52
C ALA A 129 -9.41 -52.86 -11.36
N ALA A 130 -9.09 -51.82 -10.57
CA ALA A 130 -9.95 -50.65 -10.37
C ALA A 130 -9.77 -49.56 -11.45
N TRP A 131 -8.87 -49.76 -12.42
CA TRP A 131 -8.48 -48.77 -13.42
C TRP A 131 -9.36 -48.79 -14.65
N GLU A 132 -9.17 -47.78 -15.49
CA GLU A 132 -9.94 -47.60 -16.71
C GLU A 132 -9.56 -48.62 -17.79
N PHE A 133 -10.55 -48.95 -18.63
CA PHE A 133 -10.39 -49.85 -19.77
C PHE A 133 -10.74 -49.12 -21.07
N VAL A 134 -10.05 -49.51 -22.15
CA VAL A 134 -10.33 -49.04 -23.52
C VAL A 134 -10.86 -50.21 -24.34
N PRO A 135 -12.05 -50.10 -24.94
CA PRO A 135 -12.56 -51.13 -25.83
C PRO A 135 -11.71 -51.18 -27.11
N ILE A 136 -11.50 -52.39 -27.63
CA ILE A 136 -10.93 -52.64 -28.95
C ILE A 136 -11.88 -53.54 -29.74
N ASP A 137 -11.58 -53.73 -31.02
CA ASP A 137 -12.33 -54.63 -31.90
C ASP A 137 -12.51 -56.04 -31.31
N ALA A 138 -13.51 -56.75 -31.84
CA ALA A 138 -13.90 -58.09 -31.39
C ALA A 138 -14.36 -58.16 -29.91
N GLY A 139 -14.85 -57.04 -29.35
CA GLY A 139 -15.45 -57.00 -28.01
C GLY A 139 -14.45 -57.16 -26.85
N LYS A 140 -13.17 -56.93 -27.12
CA LYS A 140 -12.08 -57.01 -26.13
C LYS A 140 -11.86 -55.64 -25.50
N SER A 141 -11.16 -55.61 -24.36
CA SER A 141 -10.84 -54.34 -23.68
C SER A 141 -9.46 -54.41 -23.04
N LEU A 142 -8.72 -53.30 -23.13
CA LEU A 142 -7.34 -53.16 -22.64
C LEU A 142 -7.33 -52.35 -21.35
N CYS A 143 -6.62 -52.83 -20.34
CA CYS A 143 -6.40 -52.09 -19.10
C CYS A 143 -5.39 -50.97 -19.33
N LEU A 144 -5.67 -49.77 -18.79
CA LEU A 144 -4.79 -48.62 -18.93
C LEU A 144 -3.76 -48.48 -17.81
N TYR A 145 -3.73 -49.36 -16.79
CA TYR A 145 -2.81 -49.24 -15.65
C TYR A 145 -1.33 -49.08 -16.07
N PRO A 146 -0.58 -48.11 -15.51
CA PRO A 146 -0.93 -47.18 -14.42
C PRO A 146 -1.46 -45.81 -14.88
N PHE A 147 -2.13 -45.73 -16.03
CA PHE A 147 -2.70 -44.50 -16.59
C PHE A 147 -4.23 -44.45 -16.46
N THR A 148 -4.76 -43.24 -16.29
CA THR A 148 -6.16 -42.88 -16.57
C THR A 148 -6.28 -42.18 -17.92
N ARG A 149 -7.49 -42.09 -18.48
CA ARG A 149 -7.71 -41.30 -19.71
C ARG A 149 -7.28 -39.84 -19.53
N ASN A 150 -7.47 -39.30 -18.32
CA ASN A 150 -7.01 -37.95 -17.97
C ASN A 150 -5.48 -37.84 -17.96
N SER A 151 -4.76 -38.79 -17.38
CA SER A 151 -3.29 -38.77 -17.39
C SER A 151 -2.71 -38.84 -18.81
N ILE A 152 -3.30 -39.65 -19.69
CA ILE A 152 -2.88 -39.74 -21.09
C ILE A 152 -3.10 -38.40 -21.79
N ARG A 153 -4.29 -37.80 -21.62
CA ARG A 153 -4.59 -36.49 -22.20
C ARG A 153 -3.67 -35.39 -21.67
N HIS A 154 -3.44 -35.37 -20.35
CA HIS A 154 -2.60 -34.38 -19.69
C HIS A 154 -1.16 -34.48 -20.20
N LEU A 155 -0.55 -35.66 -20.14
CA LEU A 155 0.83 -35.87 -20.55
C LEU A 155 1.03 -35.64 -22.05
N TYR A 156 0.06 -36.02 -22.89
CA TYR A 156 0.13 -35.74 -24.33
C TYR A 156 0.12 -34.23 -24.66
N GLN A 157 -0.50 -33.41 -23.81
CA GLN A 157 -0.56 -31.96 -23.96
C GLN A 157 0.62 -31.25 -23.26
N SER A 158 1.08 -31.77 -22.12
CA SER A 158 2.06 -31.11 -21.24
C SER A 158 3.49 -31.61 -21.45
N ALA A 159 3.70 -32.92 -21.63
CA ALA A 159 5.02 -33.53 -21.77
C ALA A 159 5.56 -33.47 -23.22
N LEU A 160 4.67 -33.45 -24.22
CA LEU A 160 5.04 -33.42 -25.64
C LEU A 160 4.91 -32.01 -26.23
N LYS A 161 5.94 -31.54 -26.95
CA LYS A 161 5.83 -30.31 -27.75
C LYS A 161 4.90 -30.56 -28.95
N LYS A 162 4.26 -29.51 -29.48
CA LYS A 162 3.33 -29.59 -30.64
C LYS A 162 3.88 -30.30 -31.88
N ASN A 163 5.21 -30.36 -32.07
CA ASN A 163 5.87 -31.07 -33.17
C ASN A 163 6.42 -32.45 -32.81
N GLN A 164 6.18 -32.92 -31.58
CA GLN A 164 6.65 -34.19 -31.01
C GLN A 164 5.48 -35.11 -30.63
N GLN A 165 4.27 -34.88 -31.15
CA GLN A 165 3.09 -35.70 -30.90
C GLN A 165 3.03 -36.98 -31.76
N THR A 166 4.19 -37.55 -32.10
CA THR A 166 4.26 -38.76 -32.95
C THR A 166 4.34 -40.02 -32.09
N PRO A 167 3.94 -41.20 -32.62
CA PRO A 167 3.99 -42.49 -31.90
C PRO A 167 5.32 -42.76 -31.17
N ARG A 168 6.45 -42.42 -31.81
CA ARG A 168 7.79 -42.61 -31.24
C ARG A 168 7.99 -41.84 -29.94
N TYR A 169 7.58 -40.57 -29.92
CA TYR A 169 7.72 -39.71 -28.75
C TYR A 169 6.68 -40.03 -27.67
N ILE A 170 5.48 -40.48 -28.05
CA ILE A 170 4.48 -41.01 -27.10
C ILE A 170 5.08 -42.19 -26.32
N ILE A 171 5.76 -43.12 -27.00
CA ILE A 171 6.39 -44.27 -26.33
C ILE A 171 7.53 -43.80 -25.43
N ARG A 172 8.47 -43.02 -25.96
CA ARG A 172 9.72 -42.68 -25.27
C ARG A 172 9.57 -41.62 -24.18
N ASP A 173 8.74 -40.60 -24.41
CA ASP A 173 8.66 -39.41 -23.55
C ASP A 173 7.38 -39.39 -22.69
N MET A 174 6.41 -40.29 -22.93
CA MET A 174 5.19 -40.41 -22.12
C MET A 174 5.01 -41.80 -21.49
N ILE A 175 5.02 -42.88 -22.28
CA ILE A 175 4.78 -44.25 -21.75
C ILE A 175 5.98 -44.73 -20.93
N GLU A 176 7.17 -44.72 -21.51
CA GLU A 176 8.39 -45.22 -20.89
C GLU A 176 8.70 -44.54 -19.55
N PRO A 177 8.66 -43.20 -19.39
CA PRO A 177 8.99 -42.57 -18.10
C PRO A 177 8.00 -42.90 -16.98
N VAL A 178 6.72 -43.03 -17.28
CA VAL A 178 5.69 -43.37 -16.27
C VAL A 178 5.80 -44.84 -15.87
N VAL A 179 5.98 -45.74 -16.84
CA VAL A 179 6.14 -47.18 -16.56
C VAL A 179 7.45 -47.43 -15.80
N MET A 180 8.54 -46.76 -16.17
CA MET A 180 9.81 -46.87 -15.43
C MET A 180 9.70 -46.33 -14.01
N ASP A 181 9.00 -45.21 -13.79
CA ASP A 181 8.76 -44.70 -12.44
C ASP A 181 7.95 -45.70 -11.59
N LEU A 182 6.90 -46.29 -12.17
CA LEU A 182 6.14 -47.34 -11.48
C LEU A 182 7.02 -48.55 -11.12
N LEU A 183 7.82 -49.04 -12.07
CA LEU A 183 8.65 -50.23 -11.89
C LEU A 183 9.78 -50.02 -10.88
N MET A 184 10.39 -48.83 -10.86
CA MET A 184 11.52 -48.52 -10.01
C MET A 184 11.09 -47.97 -8.64
N ASN A 185 9.98 -47.23 -8.56
CA ASN A 185 9.57 -46.47 -7.37
C ASN A 185 8.09 -46.73 -6.99
N ARG A 186 7.61 -47.97 -7.08
CA ARG A 186 6.20 -48.33 -6.83
C ARG A 186 5.59 -47.72 -5.56
N GLU A 187 6.32 -47.74 -4.45
CA GLU A 187 5.82 -47.23 -3.15
C GLU A 187 5.66 -45.70 -3.12
N HIS A 188 6.41 -44.97 -3.94
CA HIS A 188 6.45 -43.51 -4.00
C HIS A 188 5.83 -42.95 -5.29
N PHE A 189 5.23 -43.79 -6.12
CA PHE A 189 4.61 -43.40 -7.38
C PHE A 189 3.42 -42.44 -7.14
N PRO A 190 3.25 -41.35 -7.91
CA PRO A 190 4.18 -40.80 -8.90
C PRO A 190 5.34 -40.02 -8.24
N SER A 191 6.58 -40.50 -8.43
CA SER A 191 7.77 -39.94 -7.79
C SER A 191 8.42 -38.85 -8.64
N THR A 192 8.30 -38.97 -9.97
CA THR A 192 8.86 -38.01 -10.91
C THR A 192 7.95 -36.79 -11.07
N ASP A 193 8.55 -35.61 -11.30
CA ASP A 193 7.80 -34.42 -11.69
C ASP A 193 7.48 -34.46 -13.18
N TYR A 194 6.22 -34.73 -13.51
CA TYR A 194 5.72 -34.79 -14.88
C TYR A 194 5.26 -33.43 -15.43
N GLY A 195 5.47 -32.33 -14.69
CA GLY A 195 5.10 -30.98 -15.12
C GLY A 195 3.60 -30.74 -15.02
N MET A 196 3.13 -30.28 -13.86
CA MET A 196 1.72 -29.93 -13.68
C MET A 196 1.36 -28.63 -14.40
N VAL A 197 0.35 -28.68 -15.26
CA VAL A 197 -0.23 -27.51 -15.95
C VAL A 197 -1.64 -27.27 -15.41
N HIS A 198 -2.01 -26.00 -15.20
CA HIS A 198 -3.32 -25.57 -14.69
C HIS A 198 -3.73 -26.20 -13.35
N VAL A 199 -2.84 -26.19 -12.36
CA VAL A 199 -3.16 -26.65 -11.00
C VAL A 199 -4.23 -25.76 -10.39
N ASP A 200 -5.36 -26.35 -10.01
CA ASP A 200 -6.41 -25.66 -9.27
C ASP A 200 -5.88 -25.20 -7.90
N HIS A 201 -5.97 -23.90 -7.64
CA HIS A 201 -5.42 -23.29 -6.43
C HIS A 201 -6.18 -23.70 -5.17
N ALA A 202 -7.49 -23.93 -5.27
CA ALA A 202 -8.26 -24.44 -4.15
C ALA A 202 -7.82 -25.87 -3.84
N LEU A 203 -7.67 -26.73 -4.86
CA LEU A 203 -7.17 -28.09 -4.69
C LEU A 203 -5.79 -28.11 -4.02
N ARG A 204 -4.86 -27.27 -4.49
CA ARG A 204 -3.53 -27.11 -3.90
C ARG A 204 -3.62 -26.70 -2.43
N TYR A 205 -4.42 -25.68 -2.11
CA TYR A 205 -4.62 -25.21 -0.74
C TYR A 205 -5.18 -26.32 0.17
N LEU A 206 -6.15 -27.09 -0.33
CA LEU A 206 -6.76 -28.19 0.41
C LEU A 206 -5.75 -29.31 0.68
N VAL A 207 -5.00 -29.75 -0.32
CA VAL A 207 -3.98 -30.80 -0.17
C VAL A 207 -2.90 -30.38 0.83
N GLN A 208 -2.40 -29.14 0.72
CA GLN A 208 -1.35 -28.60 1.59
C GLN A 208 -1.80 -28.40 3.05
N ASN A 209 -3.09 -28.20 3.31
CA ASN A 209 -3.60 -28.08 4.68
C ASN A 209 -3.89 -29.44 5.33
N ILE A 210 -4.22 -30.44 4.52
CA ILE A 210 -4.60 -31.77 4.98
C ILE A 210 -3.35 -32.62 5.23
N VAL A 211 -2.38 -32.57 4.32
CA VAL A 211 -1.14 -33.35 4.40
C VAL A 211 -0.01 -32.46 4.92
N GLN A 212 0.52 -32.82 6.09
CA GLN A 212 1.60 -32.06 6.75
C GLN A 212 2.97 -32.28 6.10
N ASP A 213 3.20 -33.46 5.54
CA ASP A 213 4.43 -33.80 4.83
C ASP A 213 4.43 -33.17 3.42
N GLU A 214 5.45 -32.37 3.11
CA GLU A 214 5.51 -31.61 1.86
C GLU A 214 5.70 -32.50 0.63
N GLU A 215 6.49 -33.58 0.74
CA GLU A 215 6.75 -34.48 -0.37
C GLU A 215 5.51 -35.29 -0.70
N GLU A 216 4.82 -35.78 0.33
CA GLU A 216 3.54 -36.49 0.18
C GLU A 216 2.40 -35.56 -0.28
N ALA A 217 2.36 -34.30 0.17
CA ALA A 217 1.41 -33.31 -0.32
C ALA A 217 1.63 -33.00 -1.80
N ALA A 218 2.90 -32.82 -2.22
CA ALA A 218 3.25 -32.61 -3.62
C ALA A 218 2.92 -33.84 -4.47
N ARG A 219 3.19 -35.04 -3.96
CA ARG A 219 2.87 -36.32 -4.60
C ARG A 219 1.36 -36.51 -4.79
N LEU A 220 0.57 -36.24 -3.76
CA LEU A 220 -0.89 -36.29 -3.82
C LEU A 220 -1.45 -35.26 -4.81
N LEU A 221 -0.93 -34.02 -4.79
CA LEU A 221 -1.36 -32.98 -5.73
C LEU A 221 -1.03 -33.35 -7.18
N ARG A 222 0.16 -33.92 -7.44
CA ARG A 222 0.52 -34.46 -8.77
C ARG A 222 -0.47 -35.52 -9.21
N PHE A 223 -0.80 -36.47 -8.33
CA PHE A 223 -1.72 -37.56 -8.65
C PHE A 223 -3.14 -37.03 -8.97
N LEU A 224 -3.68 -36.13 -8.14
CA LEU A 224 -5.01 -35.54 -8.35
C LEU A 224 -5.09 -34.67 -9.61
N THR A 225 -3.99 -34.01 -9.98
CA THR A 225 -3.96 -33.10 -11.14
C THR A 225 -3.75 -33.85 -12.46
N ILE A 226 -2.82 -34.81 -12.50
CA ILE A 226 -2.45 -35.51 -13.74
C ILE A 226 -3.36 -36.71 -13.98
N TRP A 227 -3.56 -37.55 -12.96
CA TRP A 227 -4.41 -38.74 -13.09
C TRP A 227 -5.89 -38.41 -12.88
N GLY A 228 -6.21 -37.41 -12.07
CA GLY A 228 -7.57 -36.94 -11.84
C GLY A 228 -8.04 -35.88 -12.84
N ASP A 229 -9.16 -35.25 -12.54
CA ASP A 229 -9.71 -34.10 -13.28
C ASP A 229 -9.26 -32.74 -12.72
N GLY A 230 -8.40 -32.75 -11.68
CA GLY A 230 -7.88 -31.55 -11.03
C GLY A 230 -8.91 -30.78 -10.19
N ARG A 231 -10.11 -31.33 -9.94
CA ARG A 231 -11.17 -30.66 -9.17
C ARG A 231 -11.30 -31.22 -7.76
N GLN A 232 -11.77 -30.39 -6.83
CA GLN A 232 -12.07 -30.81 -5.45
C GLN A 232 -13.37 -31.60 -5.31
N GLU A 233 -14.15 -31.73 -6.38
CA GLU A 233 -15.47 -32.34 -6.35
C GLU A 233 -15.40 -33.81 -5.94
N ARG A 234 -16.32 -34.20 -5.05
CA ARG A 234 -16.53 -35.60 -4.67
C ARG A 234 -17.84 -36.08 -5.23
N GLN A 235 -17.81 -37.23 -5.90
CA GLN A 235 -18.97 -37.83 -6.53
C GLN A 235 -19.08 -39.28 -6.08
N THR A 236 -20.28 -39.72 -5.72
CA THR A 236 -20.54 -41.16 -5.49
C THR A 236 -21.40 -41.64 -6.66
N ARG A 237 -20.86 -42.56 -7.46
CA ARG A 237 -21.58 -43.20 -8.57
C ARG A 237 -21.60 -44.69 -8.31
N ASP A 238 -22.78 -45.30 -8.36
CA ASP A 238 -22.99 -46.75 -8.18
C ASP A 238 -22.33 -47.36 -6.93
N GLY A 239 -22.32 -46.62 -5.81
CA GLY A 239 -21.72 -47.05 -4.54
C GLY A 239 -20.20 -46.91 -4.46
N VAL A 240 -19.54 -46.42 -5.51
CA VAL A 240 -18.10 -46.14 -5.55
C VAL A 240 -17.85 -44.64 -5.35
N GLN A 241 -16.93 -44.31 -4.45
CA GLN A 241 -16.54 -42.93 -4.16
C GLN A 241 -15.43 -42.47 -5.10
N TYR A 242 -15.66 -41.34 -5.78
CA TYR A 242 -14.72 -40.68 -6.66
C TYR A 242 -14.26 -39.34 -6.05
N ILE A 243 -12.96 -39.07 -6.14
CA ILE A 243 -12.31 -37.82 -5.72
C ILE A 243 -11.50 -37.33 -6.92
N ALA A 244 -11.78 -36.12 -7.42
CA ALA A 244 -11.16 -35.60 -8.63
C ALA A 244 -11.27 -36.59 -9.83
N GLY A 245 -12.41 -37.29 -9.97
CA GLY A 245 -12.60 -38.33 -10.99
C GLY A 245 -11.89 -39.66 -10.75
N LEU A 246 -11.11 -39.81 -9.67
CA LEU A 246 -10.37 -41.04 -9.32
C LEU A 246 -11.10 -41.87 -8.27
N ARG A 247 -11.06 -43.20 -8.41
CA ARG A 247 -11.66 -44.12 -7.43
C ARG A 247 -10.78 -44.24 -6.18
N ARG A 248 -11.40 -44.40 -5.00
CA ARG A 248 -10.67 -44.56 -3.72
C ARG A 248 -9.63 -45.69 -3.76
N GLU A 249 -9.91 -46.78 -4.47
CA GLU A 249 -9.03 -47.93 -4.59
C GLU A 249 -7.68 -47.58 -5.26
N MET A 250 -7.68 -46.64 -6.21
CA MET A 250 -6.46 -46.20 -6.93
C MET A 250 -5.48 -45.50 -5.97
N PHE A 251 -5.99 -44.71 -5.03
CA PHE A 251 -5.15 -44.07 -4.01
C PHE A 251 -4.54 -45.08 -3.05
N LYS A 252 -5.31 -46.10 -2.66
CA LYS A 252 -4.84 -47.17 -1.77
C LYS A 252 -3.77 -48.04 -2.42
N GLU A 253 -3.88 -48.30 -3.72
CA GLU A 253 -2.91 -49.10 -4.49
C GLU A 253 -1.51 -48.50 -4.47
N PHE A 254 -1.40 -47.16 -4.36
CA PHE A 254 -0.13 -46.43 -4.22
C PHE A 254 0.12 -45.87 -2.82
N ALA A 255 -0.65 -46.27 -1.80
CA ALA A 255 -0.51 -45.79 -0.43
C ALA A 255 -0.61 -44.25 -0.26
N LEU A 256 -1.36 -43.56 -1.13
CA LEU A 256 -1.57 -42.11 -1.05
C LEU A 256 -2.50 -41.73 0.12
N PRO A 257 -2.30 -40.56 0.78
CA PRO A 257 -3.07 -40.14 1.96
C PRO A 257 -4.51 -39.71 1.61
N VAL A 258 -5.39 -40.67 1.33
CA VAL A 258 -6.79 -40.45 0.91
C VAL A 258 -7.76 -40.27 2.07
N ASP A 259 -7.48 -40.84 3.25
CA ASP A 259 -8.42 -40.83 4.37
C ASP A 259 -8.60 -39.44 4.98
N GLN A 260 -7.56 -38.61 4.96
CA GLN A 260 -7.62 -37.22 5.45
C GLN A 260 -8.40 -36.31 4.48
N LEU A 261 -8.31 -36.56 3.17
CA LEU A 261 -9.15 -35.92 2.13
C LEU A 261 -10.63 -36.25 2.33
N LEU A 262 -10.93 -37.50 2.69
CA LEU A 262 -12.30 -37.98 2.90
C LEU A 262 -12.95 -37.44 4.19
N ALA A 263 -12.14 -37.13 5.22
CA ALA A 263 -12.61 -36.63 6.51
C ALA A 263 -13.09 -35.16 6.50
N THR A 264 -12.73 -34.39 5.46
CA THR A 264 -13.17 -32.99 5.31
C THR A 264 -14.62 -32.95 4.79
N GLU A 265 -15.47 -32.00 5.20
CA GLU A 265 -16.84 -31.87 4.66
C GLU A 265 -16.82 -31.54 3.16
N ALA A 266 -17.69 -32.18 2.36
CA ALA A 266 -17.68 -32.07 0.90
C ALA A 266 -18.59 -30.96 0.38
N ILE A 267 -18.16 -30.27 -0.67
CA ILE A 267 -19.07 -29.73 -1.67
C ILE A 267 -19.56 -30.94 -2.48
N SER A 268 -20.71 -31.49 -2.10
CA SER A 268 -21.35 -32.58 -2.84
C SER A 268 -21.93 -32.02 -4.14
N ALA A 269 -21.34 -32.39 -5.28
CA ALA A 269 -22.06 -32.28 -6.54
C ALA A 269 -23.17 -33.34 -6.49
N ALA A 270 -24.43 -32.89 -6.41
CA ALA A 270 -25.58 -33.78 -6.54
C ALA A 270 -25.42 -34.61 -7.83
N PRO A 271 -25.75 -35.91 -7.83
CA PRO A 271 -25.67 -36.72 -9.03
C PRO A 271 -26.55 -36.06 -10.09
N ALA A 272 -25.97 -35.73 -11.25
CA ALA A 272 -26.75 -35.28 -12.38
C ALA A 272 -27.79 -36.37 -12.70
N PRO A 273 -29.10 -36.08 -12.62
CA PRO A 273 -30.10 -37.03 -13.06
C PRO A 273 -29.88 -37.28 -14.55
N ALA A 274 -30.02 -38.52 -15.01
CA ALA A 274 -30.11 -38.80 -16.43
C ALA A 274 -31.31 -38.03 -17.01
N VAL A 275 -31.05 -36.92 -17.71
CA VAL A 275 -32.09 -36.06 -18.26
C VAL A 275 -32.60 -36.67 -19.57
N GLN A 276 -33.85 -37.16 -19.55
CA GLN A 276 -34.68 -37.16 -20.76
C GLN A 276 -34.94 -35.70 -21.16
N PRO A 277 -34.83 -35.34 -22.45
CA PRO A 277 -34.84 -33.96 -22.90
C PRO A 277 -36.22 -33.34 -22.66
N THR A 278 -36.33 -32.54 -21.62
CA THR A 278 -37.47 -31.62 -21.43
C THR A 278 -36.90 -30.21 -21.25
N ALA A 279 -37.51 -29.25 -21.95
CA ALA A 279 -37.01 -27.91 -22.20
C ALA A 279 -36.35 -27.24 -20.97
N ALA A 280 -35.11 -26.81 -21.17
CA ALA A 280 -34.26 -26.16 -20.16
C ALA A 280 -34.89 -24.84 -19.66
N PRO A 281 -34.85 -24.54 -18.35
CA PRO A 281 -34.84 -23.16 -17.88
C PRO A 281 -33.55 -22.50 -18.39
N ALA A 282 -33.64 -21.22 -18.78
CA ALA A 282 -32.49 -20.48 -19.28
C ALA A 282 -31.29 -20.60 -18.30
N PRO A 283 -30.10 -21.00 -18.78
CA PRO A 283 -28.92 -21.07 -17.94
C PRO A 283 -28.61 -19.67 -17.41
N ALA A 284 -28.30 -19.56 -16.11
CA ALA A 284 -27.66 -18.37 -15.57
C ALA A 284 -26.44 -18.06 -16.45
N PRO A 285 -26.18 -16.78 -16.80
CA PRO A 285 -25.09 -16.43 -17.69
C PRO A 285 -23.79 -16.96 -17.08
N ALA A 286 -23.19 -17.96 -17.72
CA ALA A 286 -21.85 -18.41 -17.40
C ALA A 286 -20.94 -17.19 -17.56
N VAL A 287 -20.30 -16.76 -16.48
CA VAL A 287 -19.28 -15.70 -16.55
C VAL A 287 -18.13 -16.27 -17.38
N THR A 288 -18.13 -15.98 -18.67
CA THR A 288 -17.03 -16.35 -19.55
C THR A 288 -15.83 -15.49 -19.18
N HIS A 289 -14.96 -16.03 -18.34
CA HIS A 289 -13.65 -15.43 -18.08
C HIS A 289 -12.84 -15.44 -19.38
N ALA A 290 -12.18 -14.33 -19.69
CA ALA A 290 -11.28 -14.27 -20.84
C ALA A 290 -10.12 -15.26 -20.61
N ALA A 291 -9.77 -16.05 -21.64
CA ALA A 291 -8.62 -16.93 -21.59
C ALA A 291 -7.35 -16.13 -21.25
N ILE A 292 -6.59 -16.59 -20.26
CA ILE A 292 -5.37 -15.91 -19.80
C ILE A 292 -4.29 -16.09 -20.89
N PRO A 293 -3.66 -15.01 -21.40
CA PRO A 293 -2.55 -15.12 -22.32
C PRO A 293 -1.39 -15.93 -21.75
N ALA A 294 -0.77 -16.80 -22.54
CA ALA A 294 0.34 -17.67 -22.12
C ALA A 294 1.52 -16.92 -21.47
N GLU A 295 1.81 -15.69 -21.93
CA GLU A 295 2.85 -14.83 -21.33
C GLU A 295 2.51 -14.44 -19.87
N LYS A 296 1.24 -14.15 -19.59
CA LYS A 296 0.76 -13.83 -18.23
C LYS A 296 0.79 -15.07 -17.34
N GLU A 297 0.42 -16.23 -17.87
CA GLU A 297 0.50 -17.50 -17.14
C GLU A 297 1.94 -17.82 -16.72
N GLU A 298 2.90 -17.71 -17.63
CA GLU A 298 4.33 -17.89 -17.35
C GLU A 298 4.81 -16.95 -16.25
N ARG A 299 4.47 -15.66 -16.37
CA ARG A 299 4.85 -14.64 -15.38
C ARG A 299 4.25 -14.91 -13.99
N GLY A 300 2.99 -15.35 -13.95
CA GLY A 300 2.33 -15.78 -12.70
C GLY A 300 3.04 -16.98 -12.08
N ARG A 301 3.35 -18.00 -12.88
CA ARG A 301 4.06 -19.21 -12.41
C ARG A 301 5.44 -18.90 -11.85
N GLN A 302 6.20 -18.04 -12.52
CA GLN A 302 7.52 -17.61 -12.03
C GLN A 302 7.44 -16.84 -10.70
N ALA A 303 6.39 -16.03 -10.52
CA ALA A 303 6.15 -15.31 -9.28
C ALA A 303 5.72 -16.25 -8.14
N GLU A 304 4.86 -17.23 -8.40
CA GLU A 304 4.50 -18.26 -7.42
C GLU A 304 5.69 -19.13 -7.03
N ALA A 305 6.53 -19.53 -7.98
CA ALA A 305 7.76 -20.27 -7.70
C ALA A 305 8.73 -19.45 -6.82
N ALA A 306 8.79 -18.13 -7.01
CA ALA A 306 9.58 -17.25 -6.16
C ALA A 306 9.01 -17.12 -4.73
N LEU A 307 7.68 -17.12 -4.56
CA LEU A 307 7.04 -17.16 -3.24
C LEU A 307 7.31 -18.49 -2.52
N GLU A 308 7.29 -19.61 -3.24
CA GLU A 308 7.62 -20.91 -2.64
C GLU A 308 9.11 -21.02 -2.28
N ARG A 309 9.99 -20.42 -3.08
CA ARG A 309 11.40 -20.27 -2.70
C ARG A 309 11.56 -19.43 -1.45
N TRP A 310 10.79 -18.33 -1.32
CA TRP A 310 10.79 -17.51 -0.11
C TRP A 310 10.38 -18.32 1.13
N ARG A 311 9.37 -19.18 1.01
CA ARG A 311 8.96 -20.08 2.11
C ARG A 311 10.07 -21.04 2.54
N ARG A 312 10.79 -21.64 1.58
CA ARG A 312 11.82 -22.66 1.84
C ARG A 312 13.16 -22.09 2.30
N GLU A 313 13.62 -21.04 1.63
CA GLU A 313 14.95 -20.46 1.84
C GLU A 313 14.93 -19.22 2.75
N GLY A 314 13.73 -18.72 3.08
CA GLY A 314 13.54 -17.48 3.83
C GLY A 314 13.80 -16.22 3.01
N VAL A 315 14.50 -16.27 1.87
CA VAL A 315 14.98 -15.07 1.17
C VAL A 315 14.06 -14.65 0.02
N ILE A 316 13.71 -13.36 -0.03
CA ILE A 316 12.98 -12.76 -1.16
C ILE A 316 13.58 -11.43 -1.62
N ASP A 317 13.51 -11.16 -2.93
CA ASP A 317 13.87 -9.89 -3.55
C ASP A 317 12.67 -9.26 -4.27
N ILE A 318 12.25 -8.10 -3.79
CA ILE A 318 11.18 -7.27 -4.35
C ILE A 318 11.69 -5.86 -4.73
N SER A 319 13.01 -5.68 -4.85
CA SER A 319 13.64 -4.37 -5.04
C SER A 319 13.54 -3.83 -6.48
N ALA A 320 13.48 -4.71 -7.48
CA ALA A 320 13.39 -4.32 -8.89
C ALA A 320 11.96 -3.92 -9.30
N THR A 321 11.85 -3.02 -10.27
CA THR A 321 10.57 -2.56 -10.85
C THR A 321 10.07 -3.44 -12.00
N GLY A 322 10.93 -4.29 -12.56
CA GLY A 322 10.61 -5.21 -13.66
C GLY A 322 10.67 -6.69 -13.27
N GLY A 323 10.15 -7.55 -14.14
CA GLY A 323 10.21 -9.00 -13.98
C GLY A 323 9.42 -9.55 -12.78
N VAL A 324 9.90 -10.66 -12.23
CA VAL A 324 9.28 -11.35 -11.09
C VAL A 324 9.25 -10.47 -9.84
N SER A 325 10.37 -9.85 -9.48
CA SER A 325 10.46 -8.93 -8.33
C SER A 325 9.53 -7.72 -8.45
N GLY A 326 9.39 -7.15 -9.64
CA GLY A 326 8.42 -6.06 -9.88
C GLY A 326 6.96 -6.51 -9.72
N THR A 327 6.66 -7.75 -10.09
CA THR A 327 5.33 -8.36 -9.93
C THR A 327 5.00 -8.58 -8.45
N LEU A 328 5.95 -9.12 -7.68
CA LEU A 328 5.80 -9.31 -6.24
C LEU A 328 5.67 -7.98 -5.49
N ARG A 329 6.44 -6.96 -5.92
CA ARG A 329 6.30 -5.60 -5.39
C ARG A 329 4.92 -5.03 -5.65
N ALA A 330 4.39 -5.16 -6.87
CA ALA A 330 3.05 -4.69 -7.23
C ALA A 330 1.96 -5.43 -6.45
N ALA A 331 2.10 -6.74 -6.25
CA ALA A 331 1.19 -7.54 -5.42
C ALA A 331 1.18 -7.06 -3.96
N ARG A 332 2.35 -6.79 -3.37
CA ARG A 332 2.47 -6.23 -2.01
C ARG A 332 1.84 -4.84 -1.91
N GLU A 333 2.09 -3.95 -2.87
CA GLU A 333 1.50 -2.60 -2.89
C GLU A 333 -0.04 -2.66 -3.05
N ALA A 334 -0.56 -3.62 -3.83
CA ALA A 334 -1.98 -3.88 -3.94
C ALA A 334 -2.58 -4.41 -2.62
N MET A 335 -1.88 -5.30 -1.93
CA MET A 335 -2.26 -5.77 -0.60
C MET A 335 -2.32 -4.63 0.41
N GLU A 336 -1.30 -3.76 0.46
CA GLU A 336 -1.29 -2.58 1.35
C GLU A 336 -2.50 -1.68 1.07
N LYS A 337 -2.79 -1.40 -0.20
CA LYS A 337 -3.93 -0.58 -0.60
C LYS A 337 -5.26 -1.23 -0.20
N TYR A 338 -5.39 -2.54 -0.41
CA TYR A 338 -6.56 -3.31 -0.03
C TYR A 338 -6.78 -3.29 1.49
N LEU A 339 -5.73 -3.56 2.30
CA LEU A 339 -5.81 -3.55 3.75
C LEU A 339 -6.23 -2.18 4.29
N LEU A 340 -5.67 -1.10 3.73
CA LEU A 340 -6.05 0.27 4.09
C LEU A 340 -7.52 0.57 3.79
N SER A 341 -8.11 -0.01 2.73
CA SER A 341 -9.52 0.18 2.39
C SER A 341 -10.49 -0.79 3.07
N ALA A 342 -10.07 -2.03 3.31
CA ALA A 342 -10.94 -3.10 3.79
C ALA A 342 -11.14 -3.06 5.31
N ILE A 343 -10.12 -2.62 6.06
CA ILE A 343 -10.19 -2.50 7.50
C ILE A 343 -10.88 -1.18 7.86
N ASN A 344 -11.98 -1.27 8.60
CA ASN A 344 -12.59 -0.08 9.20
C ASN A 344 -11.77 0.35 10.43
N TRP A 345 -10.73 1.16 10.18
CA TRP A 345 -9.80 1.64 11.20
C TRP A 345 -10.48 2.41 12.33
N GLN A 346 -11.55 3.15 12.04
CA GLN A 346 -12.31 3.90 13.04
C GLN A 346 -12.97 2.98 14.06
N THR A 347 -13.59 1.87 13.61
CA THR A 347 -14.17 0.87 14.52
C THR A 347 -13.11 0.17 15.37
N ALA A 348 -11.86 0.11 14.89
CA ALA A 348 -10.72 -0.40 15.66
C ALA A 348 -10.12 0.64 16.64
N GLY A 349 -10.72 1.83 16.74
CA GLY A 349 -10.25 2.93 17.59
C GLY A 349 -9.01 3.65 17.06
N ILE A 350 -8.75 3.56 15.75
CA ILE A 350 -7.62 4.23 15.10
C ILE A 350 -8.15 5.45 14.32
N PRO A 351 -7.67 6.66 14.65
CA PRO A 351 -8.03 7.89 13.94
C PRO A 351 -7.66 7.85 12.45
N GLN A 352 -8.51 8.46 11.61
CA GLN A 352 -8.23 8.55 10.17
C GLN A 352 -6.98 9.38 9.87
N ASP A 353 -6.71 10.42 10.66
CA ASP A 353 -5.45 11.19 10.58
C ASP A 353 -4.22 10.29 10.74
N ASN A 354 -4.28 9.33 11.67
CA ASN A 354 -3.19 8.40 11.91
C ASN A 354 -2.94 7.49 10.68
N VAL A 355 -4.02 6.94 10.12
CA VAL A 355 -3.96 6.13 8.89
C VAL A 355 -3.40 6.95 7.71
N ASN A 356 -3.83 8.20 7.56
CA ASN A 356 -3.34 9.10 6.52
C ASN A 356 -1.85 9.44 6.70
N LYS A 357 -1.39 9.64 7.95
CA LYS A 357 0.04 9.86 8.24
C LYS A 357 0.89 8.65 7.87
N ILE A 358 0.39 7.42 8.04
CA ILE A 358 1.08 6.20 7.56
C ILE A 358 1.07 6.14 6.03
N LYS A 359 -0.09 6.34 5.41
CA LYS A 359 -0.26 6.31 3.94
C LYS A 359 0.66 7.28 3.22
N ASP A 360 0.84 8.47 3.78
CA ASP A 360 1.69 9.52 3.22
C ASP A 360 3.15 9.44 3.70
N SER A 361 3.51 8.45 4.52
CA SER A 361 4.88 8.23 4.99
C SER A 361 5.65 7.30 4.05
N SER A 362 6.97 7.27 4.20
CA SER A 362 7.83 6.28 3.55
C SER A 362 7.78 4.90 4.21
N VAL A 363 7.13 4.78 5.37
CA VAL A 363 7.01 3.52 6.13
C VAL A 363 5.97 2.64 5.44
N ARG A 364 6.30 1.36 5.29
CA ARG A 364 5.40 0.39 4.67
C ARG A 364 4.47 -0.21 5.71
N LEU A 365 3.23 -0.51 5.31
CA LEU A 365 2.30 -1.20 6.20
C LEU A 365 2.72 -2.66 6.34
N VAL A 366 3.09 -3.30 5.23
CA VAL A 366 3.41 -4.72 5.18
C VAL A 366 4.79 -4.95 4.56
N GLY A 367 5.67 -5.60 5.31
CA GLY A 367 6.97 -6.10 4.89
C GLY A 367 6.96 -7.62 4.72
N LEU A 368 7.99 -8.15 4.07
CA LEU A 368 8.20 -9.59 3.95
C LEU A 368 9.44 -9.96 4.78
N GLU A 369 9.35 -11.04 5.55
CA GLU A 369 10.46 -11.55 6.35
C GLU A 369 11.71 -11.82 5.47
N HIS A 370 12.90 -11.47 5.99
CA HIS A 370 14.21 -11.70 5.36
C HIS A 370 14.36 -11.15 3.92
N GLN A 371 13.80 -9.97 3.67
CA GLN A 371 14.01 -9.26 2.41
C GLN A 371 15.47 -8.80 2.25
N THR A 372 16.13 -9.20 1.17
CA THR A 372 17.57 -8.97 0.91
C THR A 372 18.00 -7.49 0.82
N LYS A 373 17.05 -6.57 0.60
CA LYS A 373 17.30 -5.12 0.50
C LYS A 373 16.13 -4.34 1.12
N GLU A 374 15.93 -4.48 2.41
CA GLU A 374 14.94 -3.70 3.14
C GLU A 374 15.38 -2.22 3.18
N ARG A 375 14.81 -1.37 2.32
CA ARG A 375 15.12 0.07 2.26
C ARG A 375 14.27 0.90 3.22
N THR A 376 13.14 0.37 3.66
CA THR A 376 12.14 1.07 4.46
C THR A 376 11.55 0.10 5.47
N PRO A 377 11.54 0.43 6.77
CA PRO A 377 10.95 -0.42 7.79
C PRO A 377 9.45 -0.61 7.51
N ALA A 378 8.96 -1.82 7.76
CA ALA A 378 7.53 -2.13 7.74
C ALA A 378 6.93 -2.13 9.15
N LEU A 379 5.65 -1.76 9.27
CA LEU A 379 4.92 -1.82 10.54
C LEU A 379 4.57 -3.27 10.93
N TYR A 380 4.26 -4.09 9.93
CA TYR A 380 3.98 -5.51 10.10
C TYR A 380 4.80 -6.34 9.11
N THR A 381 5.52 -7.35 9.60
CA THR A 381 6.32 -8.25 8.76
C THR A 381 5.59 -9.56 8.60
N LEU A 382 5.24 -9.92 7.34
CA LEU A 382 4.66 -11.21 7.03
C LEU A 382 5.70 -12.31 7.21
N PRO A 383 5.40 -13.36 8.00
CA PRO A 383 6.31 -14.48 8.15
C PRO A 383 6.42 -15.25 6.83
N ALA A 384 7.54 -15.93 6.60
CA ALA A 384 7.73 -16.85 5.47
C ALA A 384 6.90 -18.15 5.64
N SER A 385 5.59 -18.00 5.80
CA SER A 385 4.63 -19.07 6.07
C SER A 385 3.81 -19.42 4.83
N MET A 386 3.20 -20.60 4.84
CA MET A 386 2.27 -21.05 3.80
C MET A 386 1.09 -20.08 3.61
N GLU A 387 0.53 -19.57 4.71
CA GLU A 387 -0.58 -18.62 4.67
C GLU A 387 -0.16 -17.31 3.96
N SER A 388 1.04 -16.80 4.26
CA SER A 388 1.61 -15.62 3.59
C SER A 388 1.83 -15.84 2.10
N VAL A 389 2.32 -17.03 1.69
CA VAL A 389 2.51 -17.40 0.28
C VAL A 389 1.17 -17.43 -0.46
N ASN A 390 0.16 -18.05 0.13
CA ASN A 390 -1.15 -18.19 -0.49
C ASN A 390 -1.84 -16.82 -0.68
N VAL A 391 -1.79 -15.95 0.33
CA VAL A 391 -2.37 -14.60 0.27
C VAL A 391 -1.58 -13.71 -0.72
N MET A 392 -0.24 -13.74 -0.68
CA MET A 392 0.58 -13.01 -1.66
C MET A 392 0.34 -13.52 -3.09
N GLY A 393 0.18 -14.84 -3.26
CA GLY A 393 -0.16 -15.47 -4.53
C GLY A 393 -1.49 -14.98 -5.10
N ALA A 394 -2.52 -14.85 -4.26
CA ALA A 394 -3.81 -14.28 -4.66
C ALA A 394 -3.66 -12.84 -5.21
N PHE A 395 -2.83 -11.99 -4.58
CA PHE A 395 -2.55 -10.64 -5.09
C PHE A 395 -1.69 -10.64 -6.38
N VAL A 396 -0.80 -11.62 -6.55
CA VAL A 396 -0.07 -11.81 -7.82
C VAL A 396 -1.05 -12.14 -8.94
N ARG A 397 -1.99 -13.06 -8.73
CA ARG A 397 -3.00 -13.44 -9.72
C ARG A 397 -3.97 -12.30 -10.02
N TRP A 398 -4.42 -11.58 -9.00
CA TRP A 398 -5.20 -10.36 -9.15
C TRP A 398 -4.49 -9.31 -10.04
N HIS A 399 -3.17 -9.15 -9.89
CA HIS A 399 -2.40 -8.22 -10.70
C HIS A 399 -2.13 -8.73 -12.12
N VAL A 400 -1.71 -9.98 -12.26
CA VAL A 400 -1.22 -10.55 -13.54
C VAL A 400 -2.37 -11.07 -14.40
N TYR A 401 -3.25 -11.90 -13.84
CA TYR A 401 -4.36 -12.54 -14.56
C TYR A 401 -5.53 -11.56 -14.68
N GLY A 402 -5.95 -11.01 -13.56
CA GLY A 402 -7.12 -10.14 -13.47
C GLY A 402 -6.90 -8.69 -13.88
N GLY A 403 -5.65 -8.27 -14.10
CA GLY A 403 -5.34 -6.89 -14.50
C GLY A 403 -5.83 -5.86 -13.47
N GLN A 404 -5.65 -6.14 -12.18
CA GLN A 404 -6.20 -5.36 -11.05
C GLN A 404 -7.71 -5.52 -10.84
N SER A 405 -8.27 -6.67 -11.21
CA SER A 405 -9.66 -7.02 -10.95
C SER A 405 -9.78 -8.51 -10.58
N TRP A 406 -10.87 -8.89 -9.92
CA TRP A 406 -11.17 -10.30 -9.61
C TRP A 406 -11.81 -11.03 -10.80
N ASN A 407 -11.42 -10.68 -12.04
CA ASN A 407 -12.00 -11.26 -13.25
C ASN A 407 -11.06 -12.30 -13.88
N TYR A 408 -10.96 -13.47 -13.25
CA TYR A 408 -10.25 -14.64 -13.75
C TYR A 408 -10.83 -15.91 -13.12
N ALA A 409 -10.55 -17.08 -13.70
CA ALA A 409 -11.02 -18.36 -13.17
C ALA A 409 -10.40 -18.63 -11.78
N GLY A 410 -11.23 -18.95 -10.78
CA GLY A 410 -10.79 -19.19 -9.39
C GLY A 410 -10.63 -17.91 -8.54
N ALA A 411 -10.98 -16.73 -9.07
CA ALA A 411 -10.88 -15.47 -8.34
C ALA A 411 -11.80 -15.37 -7.11
N ASP A 412 -12.88 -16.12 -7.09
CA ASP A 412 -13.82 -16.24 -5.97
C ASP A 412 -13.16 -16.88 -4.74
N PHE A 413 -12.41 -17.96 -4.95
CA PHE A 413 -11.63 -18.59 -3.89
C PHE A 413 -10.50 -17.68 -3.38
N ASP A 414 -9.79 -17.01 -4.29
CA ASP A 414 -8.74 -16.07 -3.91
C ASP A 414 -9.28 -14.88 -3.10
N ALA A 415 -10.45 -14.34 -3.49
CA ALA A 415 -11.13 -13.30 -2.73
C ALA A 415 -11.58 -13.81 -1.34
N TYR A 416 -12.10 -15.03 -1.26
CA TYR A 416 -12.44 -15.67 0.01
C TYR A 416 -11.20 -15.82 0.93
N LEU A 417 -10.09 -16.32 0.38
CA LEU A 417 -8.84 -16.51 1.11
C LEU A 417 -8.33 -15.18 1.68
N VAL A 418 -8.26 -14.13 0.85
CA VAL A 418 -7.79 -12.81 1.27
C VAL A 418 -8.70 -12.20 2.34
N THR A 419 -10.03 -12.31 2.18
CA THR A 419 -11.00 -11.78 3.15
C THR A 419 -10.96 -12.52 4.49
N ALA A 420 -10.90 -13.86 4.45
CA ALA A 420 -10.78 -14.69 5.66
C ALA A 420 -9.47 -14.41 6.42
N TRP A 421 -8.36 -14.30 5.70
CA TRP A 421 -7.06 -13.93 6.27
C TRP A 421 -7.09 -12.53 6.89
N THR A 422 -7.68 -11.55 6.20
CA THR A 422 -7.80 -10.17 6.70
C THR A 422 -8.59 -10.12 8.00
N ALA A 423 -9.67 -10.91 8.11
CA ALA A 423 -10.48 -10.98 9.32
C ALA A 423 -9.69 -11.53 10.52
N ARG A 424 -8.81 -12.52 10.29
CA ARG A 424 -7.94 -13.10 11.33
C ARG A 424 -6.82 -12.15 11.74
N MET A 425 -6.19 -11.48 10.77
CA MET A 425 -5.05 -10.59 11.04
C MET A 425 -5.40 -9.18 11.45
N ARG A 426 -6.69 -8.80 11.41
CA ARG A 426 -7.17 -7.47 11.76
C ARG A 426 -6.61 -6.98 13.09
N ASP A 427 -6.67 -7.80 14.14
CA ASP A 427 -6.28 -7.37 15.48
C ASP A 427 -4.76 -7.16 15.57
N ALA A 428 -3.96 -8.04 14.96
CA ALA A 428 -2.50 -7.88 14.85
C ALA A 428 -2.10 -6.62 14.07
N LEU A 429 -2.75 -6.37 12.91
CA LEU A 429 -2.51 -5.18 12.10
C LEU A 429 -2.91 -3.90 12.85
N THR A 430 -4.04 -3.91 13.56
CA THR A 430 -4.46 -2.75 14.36
C THR A 430 -3.51 -2.47 15.51
N ALA A 431 -2.91 -3.51 16.13
CA ALA A 431 -1.89 -3.32 17.16
C ALA A 431 -0.62 -2.65 16.62
N CYS A 432 -0.15 -3.05 15.42
CA CYS A 432 1.01 -2.45 14.77
C CYS A 432 0.77 -1.01 14.27
N VAL A 433 -0.45 -0.71 13.84
CA VAL A 433 -0.84 0.62 13.34
C VAL A 433 -1.14 1.60 14.47
N ARG A 434 -1.63 1.08 15.61
CA ARG A 434 -1.88 1.87 16.81
C ARG A 434 -0.59 2.59 17.21
N GLU A 435 -0.73 3.83 17.62
CA GLU A 435 0.40 4.62 18.08
C GLU A 435 1.12 3.88 19.21
N ASN A 436 2.45 3.87 19.17
CA ASN A 436 3.26 3.33 20.26
C ASN A 436 3.18 4.28 21.47
N ALA A 437 2.05 4.26 22.17
CA ALA A 437 1.85 4.93 23.46
C ALA A 437 2.71 4.33 24.58
N MET A 438 3.59 3.37 24.26
CA MET A 438 4.63 2.77 25.13
C MET A 438 5.45 3.82 25.89
N HIS A 439 5.54 5.06 25.39
CA HIS A 439 6.32 6.15 26.00
C HIS A 439 5.50 7.20 26.78
N GLY A 440 4.20 6.94 27.02
CA GLY A 440 3.39 7.68 27.99
C GLY A 440 2.56 8.85 27.43
N ALA A 441 2.77 9.28 26.18
CA ALA A 441 1.95 10.28 25.52
C ALA A 441 1.66 9.96 24.04
N SER A 442 0.48 10.37 23.56
CA SER A 442 0.09 10.26 22.15
C SER A 442 0.55 11.48 21.35
N TYR A 443 0.76 11.33 20.03
CA TYR A 443 1.14 12.49 19.20
C TYR A 443 0.04 13.57 19.16
N ILE A 444 -1.24 13.22 19.37
CA ILE A 444 -2.30 14.22 19.45
C ILE A 444 -2.17 15.08 20.71
N GLU A 445 -1.65 14.51 21.81
CA GLU A 445 -1.40 15.25 23.04
C GLU A 445 -0.33 16.32 22.81
N ALA A 446 0.74 15.95 22.07
CA ALA A 446 1.77 16.88 21.64
C ALA A 446 1.24 17.95 20.68
N ALA A 447 0.39 17.57 19.71
CA ALA A 447 -0.19 18.50 18.75
C ALA A 447 -1.10 19.54 19.41
N ILE A 448 -1.97 19.11 20.35
CA ILE A 448 -2.84 20.01 21.11
C ILE A 448 -2.01 20.93 22.01
N ALA A 449 -1.00 20.40 22.71
CA ALA A 449 -0.13 21.22 23.54
C ALA A 449 0.58 22.29 22.72
N ALA A 450 1.12 21.94 21.55
CA ALA A 450 1.77 22.89 20.64
C ALA A 450 0.78 23.94 20.12
N GLU A 451 -0.47 23.55 19.81
CA GLU A 451 -1.50 24.49 19.35
C GLU A 451 -1.91 25.48 20.45
N ILE A 452 -1.99 25.05 21.71
CA ILE A 452 -2.28 25.94 22.84
C ILE A 452 -1.13 26.95 23.02
N HIS A 453 0.13 26.52 22.92
CA HIS A 453 1.27 27.44 22.94
C HIS A 453 1.21 28.45 21.77
N ARG A 454 0.85 28.01 20.57
CA ARG A 454 0.64 28.91 19.41
C ARG A 454 -0.47 29.93 19.67
N LEU A 455 -1.59 29.52 20.29
CA LEU A 455 -2.69 30.43 20.64
C LEU A 455 -2.26 31.47 21.69
N ILE A 456 -1.42 31.10 22.64
CA ILE A 456 -0.81 32.02 23.62
C ILE A 456 0.12 33.00 22.89
N LEU A 457 1.06 32.52 22.09
CA LEU A 457 2.07 33.35 21.43
C LEU A 457 1.50 34.29 20.35
N SER A 458 0.35 33.94 19.77
CA SER A 458 -0.36 34.77 18.79
C SER A 458 -1.31 35.79 19.39
N GLY A 459 -1.42 35.85 20.72
CA GLY A 459 -2.35 36.75 21.42
C GLY A 459 -3.83 36.37 21.27
N SER A 460 -4.11 35.14 20.84
CA SER A 460 -5.49 34.63 20.67
C SER A 460 -6.07 34.14 22.00
N LEU A 461 -5.22 33.72 22.94
CA LEU A 461 -5.58 33.30 24.30
C LEU A 461 -5.07 34.30 25.34
N CYS A 462 -5.85 35.33 25.65
CA CYS A 462 -5.50 36.35 26.65
C CYS A 462 -6.02 36.05 28.07
N GLU A 463 -6.41 34.81 28.35
CA GLU A 463 -6.97 34.44 29.65
C GLU A 463 -5.86 34.22 30.69
N LYS A 464 -6.10 34.66 31.94
CA LYS A 464 -5.13 34.51 33.04
C LYS A 464 -4.97 33.07 33.55
N SER A 465 -5.81 32.13 33.09
CA SER A 465 -5.80 30.75 33.56
C SER A 465 -6.30 29.79 32.49
N LEU A 466 -5.59 28.68 32.34
CA LEU A 466 -5.97 27.55 31.49
C LEU A 466 -7.35 26.94 31.85
N LYS A 467 -7.86 27.18 33.07
CA LYS A 467 -9.15 26.61 33.52
C LYS A 467 -10.37 27.15 32.77
N ARG A 468 -10.25 28.32 32.15
CA ARG A 468 -11.34 28.98 31.41
C ARG A 468 -11.30 28.68 29.90
N MET A 469 -10.24 28.02 29.44
CA MET A 469 -10.08 27.66 28.04
C MET A 469 -11.15 26.65 27.61
N THR A 470 -11.78 26.90 26.46
CA THR A 470 -12.79 26.02 25.88
C THR A 470 -12.26 25.33 24.63
N VAL A 471 -12.77 24.12 24.36
CA VAL A 471 -12.40 23.33 23.17
C VAL A 471 -12.66 24.09 21.87
N GLN A 472 -13.70 24.94 21.82
CA GLN A 472 -14.02 25.76 20.63
C GLN A 472 -12.88 26.69 20.23
N GLN A 473 -12.10 27.20 21.20
CA GLN A 473 -10.96 28.07 20.94
C GLN A 473 -9.82 27.38 20.15
N LEU A 474 -9.75 26.04 20.14
CA LEU A 474 -8.81 25.29 19.31
C LEU A 474 -9.19 25.31 17.80
N PHE A 475 -10.47 25.53 17.50
CA PHE A 475 -10.98 25.50 16.12
C PHE A 475 -11.19 26.89 15.55
N ASP A 476 -11.38 27.89 16.40
CA ASP A 476 -11.55 29.29 16.02
C ASP A 476 -10.40 29.78 15.12
N PRO A 477 -10.67 30.21 13.89
CA PRO A 477 -9.68 30.80 13.00
C PRO A 477 -9.44 32.26 13.42
N LYS A 478 -8.91 32.50 14.62
CA LYS A 478 -8.50 33.85 15.02
C LYS A 478 -7.15 34.16 14.37
N PRO A 479 -7.07 35.13 13.44
CA PRO A 479 -5.78 35.56 12.92
C PRO A 479 -4.95 36.17 14.06
N PRO A 480 -3.61 36.06 14.01
CA PRO A 480 -2.75 36.80 14.92
C PRO A 480 -3.09 38.29 14.82
N ARG A 481 -3.14 38.99 15.96
CA ARG A 481 -3.47 40.41 15.98
C ARG A 481 -2.51 41.18 15.07
N SER A 482 -3.03 41.73 13.98
CA SER A 482 -2.27 42.56 13.04
C SER A 482 -2.08 43.96 13.65
N GLY A 483 -1.05 44.12 14.46
CA GLY A 483 -0.65 45.38 15.05
C GLY A 483 0.85 45.39 15.34
N GLN A 484 1.43 46.58 15.50
CA GLN A 484 2.76 46.75 16.07
C GLN A 484 2.76 46.10 17.47
N ASN A 485 3.55 45.05 17.68
CA ASN A 485 3.71 44.41 18.97
C ASN A 485 4.93 45.00 19.69
N SER A 486 4.89 45.01 21.02
CA SER A 486 5.99 45.48 21.88
C SER A 486 6.76 44.33 22.52
N HIS A 487 6.47 43.10 22.12
CA HIS A 487 7.13 41.88 22.58
C HIS A 487 8.64 41.87 22.31
N THR A 488 9.37 41.12 23.14
CA THR A 488 10.81 40.92 22.97
C THR A 488 11.18 40.29 21.64
N LYS A 489 12.43 40.46 21.21
CA LYS A 489 12.99 39.74 20.07
C LYS A 489 12.86 38.21 20.25
N ALA A 490 13.05 37.70 21.47
CA ALA A 490 12.93 36.29 21.79
C ALA A 490 11.51 35.75 21.50
N TRP A 491 10.47 36.50 21.88
CA TRP A 491 9.07 36.16 21.58
C TRP A 491 8.80 36.13 20.07
N ASN A 492 9.24 37.17 19.35
CA ASN A 492 9.06 37.28 17.90
C ASN A 492 9.82 36.18 17.15
N ASP A 493 11.04 35.83 17.59
CA ASP A 493 11.83 34.73 17.03
C ASP A 493 11.16 33.36 17.26
N LEU A 494 10.53 33.15 18.42
CA LEU A 494 9.75 31.93 18.69
C LEU A 494 8.48 31.87 17.84
N GLY A 495 7.73 32.97 17.72
CA GLY A 495 6.58 33.07 16.82
C GLY A 495 6.94 32.79 15.36
N ALA A 496 8.08 33.32 14.89
CA ALA A 496 8.59 33.07 13.55
C ALA A 496 9.05 31.62 13.35
N LEU A 497 9.60 30.97 14.37
CA LEU A 497 9.95 29.54 14.33
C LEU A 497 8.70 28.67 14.17
N ILE A 498 7.66 28.96 14.94
CA ILE A 498 6.38 28.24 14.93
C ILE A 498 5.71 28.28 13.56
N ALA A 499 5.78 29.43 12.88
CA ALA A 499 5.21 29.63 11.53
C ALA A 499 6.14 29.19 10.39
N ARG A 500 7.38 28.77 10.69
CA ARG A 500 8.39 28.46 9.67
C ARG A 500 7.94 27.26 8.83
N GLY A 501 7.94 27.44 7.50
CA GLY A 501 7.64 26.35 6.56
C GLY A 501 6.22 25.79 6.65
N GLY A 502 5.27 26.52 7.22
CA GLY A 502 3.88 26.07 7.38
C GLY A 502 3.66 24.98 8.44
N ALA A 503 4.61 24.81 9.37
CA ALA A 503 4.52 23.82 10.44
C ALA A 503 3.28 24.02 11.34
N ASP A 504 2.89 25.28 11.59
CA ASP A 504 1.67 25.65 12.31
C ASP A 504 0.40 25.18 11.60
N GLU A 505 0.34 25.28 10.26
CA GLU A 505 -0.78 24.81 9.46
C GLU A 505 -0.89 23.27 9.51
N VAL A 506 0.24 22.58 9.40
CA VAL A 506 0.30 21.11 9.50
C VAL A 506 -0.13 20.62 10.89
N ASN A 507 0.30 21.30 11.96
CA ASN A 507 -0.10 20.97 13.32
C ASN A 507 -1.61 21.22 13.54
N ARG A 508 -2.14 22.37 13.12
CA ARG A 508 -3.59 22.66 13.17
C ARG A 508 -4.41 21.64 12.42
N LYS A 509 -3.95 21.22 11.23
CA LYS A 509 -4.62 20.18 10.45
C LYS A 509 -4.65 18.85 11.22
N THR A 510 -3.57 18.49 11.90
CA THR A 510 -3.51 17.30 12.76
C THR A 510 -4.55 17.37 13.88
N VAL A 511 -4.60 18.48 14.64
CA VAL A 511 -5.59 18.68 15.72
C VAL A 511 -7.04 18.62 15.19
N ARG A 512 -7.29 19.21 14.02
CA ARG A 512 -8.62 19.23 13.40
C ARG A 512 -9.04 17.88 12.81
N GLN A 513 -8.11 17.08 12.31
CA GLN A 513 -8.43 15.83 11.60
C GLN A 513 -8.44 14.60 12.51
N TYR A 514 -7.73 14.62 13.63
CA TYR A 514 -7.62 13.46 14.53
C TYR A 514 -8.97 12.99 15.06
N PHE A 515 -9.81 13.93 15.53
CA PHE A 515 -11.12 13.64 16.11
C PHE A 515 -12.25 13.58 15.07
N ASN A 516 -11.94 13.69 13.78
CA ASN A 516 -12.96 13.61 12.76
C ASN A 516 -13.37 12.16 12.52
N LEU A 517 -14.67 11.93 12.63
CA LEU A 517 -15.37 10.70 12.30
C LEU A 517 -16.10 10.91 10.96
N PRO A 518 -15.47 10.63 9.81
CA PRO A 518 -16.18 10.58 8.53
C PRO A 518 -17.32 9.56 8.56
N GLN A 519 -18.48 9.97 8.06
CA GLN A 519 -19.69 9.17 7.87
C GLN A 519 -20.24 9.35 6.45
N GLY A 520 -20.92 8.31 5.95
CA GLY A 520 -21.44 8.25 4.59
C GLY A 520 -20.41 7.78 3.56
N ASP A 521 -20.88 7.45 2.36
CA ASP A 521 -20.03 6.94 1.28
C ASP A 521 -19.05 8.05 0.85
N GLY A 522 -17.75 7.82 1.07
CA GLY A 522 -16.70 8.81 0.82
C GLY A 522 -16.53 9.93 1.87
N GLY A 523 -17.20 9.87 3.03
CA GLY A 523 -17.02 10.85 4.11
C GLY A 523 -17.78 12.17 3.92
N SER A 524 -18.96 12.11 3.32
CA SER A 524 -19.84 13.26 3.06
C SER A 524 -20.26 14.04 4.30
N LEU A 525 -20.23 13.41 5.48
CA LEU A 525 -20.51 14.04 6.76
C LEU A 525 -19.32 13.82 7.70
N LEU A 526 -18.81 14.89 8.31
CA LEU A 526 -17.75 14.81 9.32
C LEU A 526 -18.37 15.09 10.69
N VAL A 527 -18.36 14.07 11.56
CA VAL A 527 -18.79 14.20 12.95
C VAL A 527 -17.56 14.32 13.84
N LEU A 528 -17.57 15.19 14.84
CA LEU A 528 -16.46 15.35 15.77
C LEU A 528 -16.61 14.38 16.95
N ASP A 529 -15.57 13.60 17.27
CA ASP A 529 -15.46 12.84 18.52
C ASP A 529 -15.18 13.80 19.70
N GLU A 530 -16.24 14.47 20.12
CA GLU A 530 -16.20 15.46 21.17
C GLU A 530 -15.87 14.88 22.57
N PRO A 531 -16.37 13.69 22.96
CA PRO A 531 -15.99 13.05 24.22
C PRO A 531 -14.49 12.76 24.33
N GLN A 532 -13.88 12.17 23.28
CA GLN A 532 -12.44 11.86 23.29
C GLN A 532 -11.60 13.14 23.34
N LEU A 533 -11.98 14.14 22.55
CA LEU A 533 -11.35 15.46 22.54
C LEU A 533 -11.40 16.13 23.91
N ARG A 534 -12.57 16.17 24.57
CA ARG A 534 -12.72 16.74 25.92
C ARG A 534 -11.88 16.00 26.96
N SER A 535 -11.80 14.68 26.86
CA SER A 535 -11.00 13.85 27.77
C SER A 535 -9.51 14.18 27.67
N ILE A 536 -8.96 14.17 26.45
CA ILE A 536 -7.55 14.48 26.19
C ILE A 536 -7.23 15.94 26.54
N PHE A 537 -8.09 16.88 26.13
CA PHE A 537 -7.95 18.29 26.46
C PHE A 537 -7.95 18.50 27.98
N GLY A 538 -8.89 17.90 28.71
CA GLY A 538 -8.95 17.97 30.16
C GLY A 538 -7.72 17.38 30.86
N LYS A 539 -7.15 16.29 30.32
CA LYS A 539 -5.89 15.69 30.80
C LYS A 539 -4.73 16.68 30.62
N LEU A 540 -4.59 17.29 29.45
CA LEU A 540 -3.50 18.25 29.17
C LEU A 540 -3.60 19.53 30.00
N LEU A 541 -4.80 20.06 30.23
CA LEU A 541 -4.99 21.22 31.10
C LEU A 541 -4.61 20.91 32.55
N LYS A 542 -4.94 19.71 33.05
CA LYS A 542 -4.51 19.26 34.39
C LYS A 542 -3.00 19.09 34.48
N ALA A 543 -2.36 18.64 33.41
CA ALA A 543 -0.91 18.49 33.29
C ALA A 543 -0.18 19.82 32.99
N ARG A 544 -0.87 20.97 32.91
CA ARG A 544 -0.27 22.26 32.51
C ARG A 544 0.55 22.18 31.22
N LEU A 545 0.05 21.44 30.22
CA LEU A 545 0.69 21.26 28.91
C LEU A 545 2.08 20.60 28.95
N SER A 546 2.46 19.96 30.07
CA SER A 546 3.68 19.15 30.13
C SER A 546 3.41 17.72 29.66
N LEU A 547 4.39 17.16 28.94
CA LEU A 547 4.43 15.76 28.57
C LEU A 547 5.63 15.09 29.24
N PRO A 548 5.58 13.77 29.53
CA PRO A 548 6.74 13.05 30.06
C PRO A 548 7.96 13.16 29.14
N ASP A 549 9.16 13.36 29.71
CA ASP A 549 10.40 13.51 28.95
C ASP A 549 10.68 12.29 28.02
N THR A 550 10.29 11.11 28.47
CA THR A 550 10.34 9.84 27.70
C THR A 550 9.58 9.91 26.37
N SER A 551 8.60 10.81 26.25
CA SER A 551 7.79 10.98 25.04
C SER A 551 8.59 11.63 23.90
N PHE A 552 9.62 12.41 24.23
CA PHE A 552 10.46 13.11 23.24
C PHE A 552 11.65 12.26 22.77
N GLU A 553 11.92 11.14 23.44
CA GLU A 553 12.96 10.17 23.12
C GLU A 553 12.44 9.00 22.27
N ALA A 554 11.12 8.92 22.08
CA ALA A 554 10.47 7.82 21.38
C ALA A 554 10.82 7.79 19.88
N GLU A 555 11.45 6.71 19.43
CA GLU A 555 11.66 6.42 18.02
C GLU A 555 10.39 5.83 17.38
N ASP A 556 9.41 6.70 17.05
CA ASP A 556 8.29 6.28 16.19
C ASP A 556 8.79 6.08 14.74
N PRO A 557 8.53 4.94 14.09
CA PRO A 557 8.94 4.70 12.70
C PRO A 557 8.30 5.71 11.73
N VAL A 558 7.10 6.22 12.04
CA VAL A 558 6.37 7.19 11.23
C VAL A 558 6.90 8.59 11.50
N ARG A 559 7.77 9.07 10.60
CA ARG A 559 8.36 10.42 10.67
C ARG A 559 7.35 11.54 10.95
N ARG A 560 6.18 11.53 10.31
CA ARG A 560 5.14 12.55 10.48
C ARG A 560 4.54 12.61 11.90
N ARG A 561 4.64 11.54 12.69
CA ARG A 561 4.25 11.54 14.11
C ARG A 561 5.39 12.12 14.96
N ARG A 562 6.63 11.70 14.69
CA ARG A 562 7.85 12.23 15.35
C ARG A 562 8.03 13.73 15.14
N ASP A 563 7.74 14.24 13.94
CA ASP A 563 7.83 15.66 13.61
C ASP A 563 6.91 16.51 14.52
N VAL A 564 5.78 15.96 15.01
CA VAL A 564 4.89 16.65 15.98
C VAL A 564 5.56 16.82 17.34
N PHE A 565 6.22 15.77 17.84
CA PHE A 565 6.98 15.84 19.09
C PHE A 565 8.18 16.79 18.98
N GLY A 566 8.88 16.75 17.84
CA GLY A 566 9.97 17.70 17.55
C GLY A 566 9.47 19.16 17.54
N TYR A 567 8.31 19.41 16.92
CA TYR A 567 7.69 20.73 16.89
C TYR A 567 7.35 21.27 18.29
N LEU A 568 6.80 20.42 19.17
CA LEU A 568 6.54 20.81 20.56
C LEU A 568 7.84 21.02 21.34
N LYS A 569 8.85 20.15 21.14
CA LYS A 569 10.14 20.26 21.82
C LYS A 569 10.84 21.58 21.52
N ASP A 570 10.86 22.00 20.25
CA ASP A 570 11.44 23.28 19.83
C ASP A 570 10.76 24.48 20.53
N ILE A 571 9.47 24.38 20.85
CA ILE A 571 8.71 25.40 21.60
C ILE A 571 9.09 25.37 23.08
N LEU A 572 9.10 24.18 23.70
CA LEU A 572 9.39 24.02 25.12
C LEU A 572 10.83 24.43 25.47
N ASP A 573 11.82 24.06 24.64
CA ASP A 573 13.24 24.39 24.85
C ASP A 573 13.50 25.90 24.88
N ARG A 574 12.63 26.71 24.25
CA ARG A 574 12.75 28.18 24.19
C ARG A 574 11.79 28.90 25.12
N ARG A 575 10.81 28.19 25.68
CA ARG A 575 9.70 28.74 26.46
C ARG A 575 10.20 29.57 27.64
N ASP A 576 11.11 29.00 28.42
CA ASP A 576 11.56 29.59 29.68
C ASP A 576 12.41 30.85 29.42
N HIS A 577 13.27 30.82 28.40
CA HIS A 577 14.03 32.00 27.96
C HIS A 577 13.12 33.14 27.45
N VAL A 578 12.05 32.83 26.73
CA VAL A 578 11.08 33.84 26.26
C VAL A 578 10.32 34.45 27.43
N ALA A 579 9.87 33.63 28.39
CA ALA A 579 9.16 34.10 29.57
C ALA A 579 10.00 35.09 30.41
N GLU A 580 11.27 34.74 30.66
CA GLU A 580 12.20 35.60 31.42
C GLU A 580 12.56 36.89 30.69
N ALA A 581 12.78 36.82 29.37
CA ALA A 581 13.05 38.01 28.56
C ALA A 581 11.88 39.00 28.61
N GLU A 582 10.65 38.49 28.48
CA GLU A 582 9.44 39.31 28.51
C GLU A 582 9.18 39.90 29.90
N LYS A 583 9.40 39.11 30.96
CA LYS A 583 9.33 39.57 32.35
C LYS A 583 10.29 40.72 32.61
N THR A 584 11.54 40.58 32.19
CA THR A 584 12.60 41.59 32.34
C THR A 584 12.26 42.88 31.59
N GLN A 585 11.74 42.77 30.37
CA GLN A 585 11.31 43.93 29.59
C GLN A 585 10.14 44.64 30.28
N ALA A 586 9.11 43.88 30.70
CA ALA A 586 7.94 44.44 31.36
C ALA A 586 8.29 45.12 32.69
N GLN A 587 9.21 44.56 33.48
CA GLN A 587 9.71 45.16 34.72
C GLN A 587 10.46 46.47 34.43
N THR A 588 11.36 46.50 33.45
CA THR A 588 12.06 47.74 33.04
C THR A 588 11.08 48.85 32.68
N VAL A 589 9.99 48.52 31.97
CA VAL A 589 8.96 49.50 31.60
C VAL A 589 8.14 49.95 32.81
N LEU A 590 7.81 49.03 33.72
CA LEU A 590 7.08 49.34 34.94
C LEU A 590 7.89 50.27 35.84
N ASP A 591 9.18 49.99 36.04
CA ASP A 591 10.09 50.78 36.85
C ASP A 591 10.29 52.19 36.26
N GLU A 592 10.34 52.33 34.94
CA GLU A 592 10.42 53.64 34.27
C GLU A 592 9.18 54.50 34.55
N ILE A 593 7.98 53.91 34.47
CA ILE A 593 6.71 54.61 34.71
C ILE A 593 6.55 54.96 36.19
N CYS A 594 6.74 53.98 37.09
CA CYS A 594 6.61 54.17 38.54
C CYS A 594 7.66 55.15 39.07
N GLY A 595 8.90 55.07 38.60
CA GLY A 595 9.96 55.99 38.96
C GLY A 595 9.72 57.43 38.47
N THR A 596 9.00 57.61 37.37
CA THR A 596 8.62 58.95 36.87
C THR A 596 7.46 59.55 37.65
N LEU A 597 6.50 58.74 38.08
CA LEU A 597 5.31 59.17 38.82
C LEU A 597 5.54 59.24 40.34
N GLY A 598 6.53 58.52 40.86
CA GLY A 598 6.78 58.40 42.30
C GLY A 598 5.71 57.59 43.04
N MET A 599 4.97 56.74 42.33
CA MET A 599 3.88 55.91 42.85
C MET A 599 4.14 54.43 42.57
N GLU A 600 3.61 53.55 43.41
CA GLU A 600 3.65 52.10 43.14
C GLU A 600 2.63 51.71 42.07
N ALA A 601 2.93 50.68 41.29
CA ALA A 601 2.09 50.25 40.18
C ALA A 601 0.66 49.85 40.57
N ASN A 602 0.45 49.38 41.80
CA ASN A 602 -0.85 48.97 42.33
C ASN A 602 -1.72 50.15 42.79
N ASP A 603 -1.13 51.34 42.93
CA ASP A 603 -1.80 52.54 43.39
C ASP A 603 -2.18 53.47 42.22
N ILE A 604 -1.97 53.03 40.98
CA ILE A 604 -2.25 53.81 39.76
C ILE A 604 -3.52 53.28 39.09
N ASP A 605 -4.64 53.94 39.38
CA ASP A 605 -5.94 53.60 38.82
C ASP A 605 -6.27 54.40 37.54
N GLU A 606 -7.43 54.09 36.94
CA GLU A 606 -7.95 54.80 35.75
C GLU A 606 -8.08 56.31 36.00
N ASP A 607 -8.55 56.69 37.20
CA ASP A 607 -8.75 58.08 37.60
C ASP A 607 -7.42 58.84 37.71
N ASP A 608 -6.36 58.20 38.19
CA ASP A 608 -5.03 58.81 38.30
C ASP A 608 -4.43 59.09 36.93
N ILE A 609 -4.61 58.17 35.97
CA ILE A 609 -4.16 58.33 34.58
C ILE A 609 -4.92 59.47 33.89
N LEU A 610 -6.23 59.59 34.14
CA LEU A 610 -7.03 60.70 33.61
C LEU A 610 -6.64 62.03 34.25
N ALA A 611 -6.44 62.06 35.56
CA ALA A 611 -5.97 63.25 36.27
C ALA A 611 -4.59 63.72 35.78
N LEU A 612 -3.68 62.79 35.48
CA LEU A 612 -2.40 63.10 34.85
C LEU A 612 -2.60 63.75 33.46
N ALA A 613 -3.48 63.20 32.63
CA ALA A 613 -3.77 63.75 31.31
C ALA A 613 -4.40 65.16 31.39
N ASP A 614 -5.27 65.41 32.37
CA ASP A 614 -5.86 66.73 32.61
C ASP A 614 -4.83 67.74 33.11
N LYS A 615 -3.96 67.36 34.05
CA LYS A 615 -2.83 68.22 34.47
C LYS A 615 -1.85 68.51 33.32
N ALA A 616 -1.59 67.53 32.46
CA ALA A 616 -0.78 67.74 31.26
C ALA A 616 -1.44 68.74 30.30
N LYS A 617 -2.78 68.68 30.16
CA LYS A 617 -3.55 69.65 29.38
C LYS A 617 -3.44 71.06 29.95
N GLU A 618 -3.58 71.21 31.28
CA GLU A 618 -3.38 72.48 31.97
C GLU A 618 -1.97 73.05 31.71
N PHE A 619 -0.93 72.24 31.87
CA PHE A 619 0.46 72.63 31.58
C PHE A 619 0.64 73.16 30.15
N TYR A 620 0.12 72.45 29.13
CA TYR A 620 0.22 72.91 27.75
C TYR A 620 -0.60 74.18 27.49
N THR A 621 -1.77 74.35 28.13
CA THR A 621 -2.55 75.59 28.01
C THR A 621 -1.84 76.79 28.63
N GLU A 622 -1.22 76.63 29.82
CA GLU A 622 -0.46 77.69 30.48
C GLU A 622 0.85 78.00 29.73
N SER A 623 1.52 76.99 29.17
CA SER A 623 2.69 77.18 28.31
C SER A 623 2.38 78.01 27.08
N ASN A 624 1.20 77.79 26.48
CA ASN A 624 0.74 78.57 25.33
C ASN A 624 0.40 80.02 25.72
N LYS A 625 -0.31 80.23 26.85
CA LYS A 625 -0.61 81.58 27.38
C LYS A 625 0.66 82.37 27.67
N THR A 626 1.68 81.73 28.22
CA THR A 626 2.99 82.33 28.57
C THR A 626 3.97 82.41 27.40
N GLN A 627 3.52 82.06 26.18
CA GLN A 627 4.30 82.06 24.95
C GLN A 627 5.64 81.31 25.09
N LEU A 628 5.65 80.18 25.81
CA LEU A 628 6.79 79.27 25.82
C LEU A 628 6.84 78.50 24.48
N PRO A 629 8.03 78.22 23.92
CA PRO A 629 8.18 77.55 22.63
C PRO A 629 7.93 76.04 22.74
N ILE A 630 6.75 75.64 23.23
CA ILE A 630 6.36 74.25 23.49
C ILE A 630 5.09 73.96 22.70
N GLY A 631 5.15 72.98 21.79
CA GLY A 631 4.01 72.57 20.98
C GLY A 631 3.05 71.65 21.75
N PHE A 632 1.74 71.84 21.58
CA PHE A 632 0.70 71.06 22.27
C PHE A 632 0.85 69.54 22.02
N GLY A 633 0.76 68.74 23.08
CA GLY A 633 0.85 67.29 23.02
C GLY A 633 -0.44 66.59 22.60
N ASN A 634 -0.34 65.47 21.89
CA ASN A 634 -1.51 64.62 21.63
C ASN A 634 -1.80 63.76 22.88
N LEU A 635 -2.84 64.13 23.63
CA LEU A 635 -3.27 63.47 24.87
C LEU A 635 -4.37 62.41 24.65
N GLU A 636 -5.02 62.41 23.48
CA GLU A 636 -6.15 61.51 23.19
C GLU A 636 -5.84 60.01 23.36
N PRO A 637 -4.66 59.49 22.98
CA PRO A 637 -4.37 58.06 23.10
C PRO A 637 -4.36 57.56 24.54
N VAL A 638 -3.93 58.40 25.50
CA VAL A 638 -3.89 58.06 26.93
C VAL A 638 -5.29 58.18 27.53
N GLN A 639 -6.02 59.26 27.23
CA GLN A 639 -7.40 59.45 27.72
C GLN A 639 -8.35 58.34 27.25
N LYS A 640 -8.29 57.96 25.97
CA LYS A 640 -9.15 56.89 25.42
C LYS A 640 -8.80 55.48 25.92
N ARG A 641 -7.57 55.27 26.39
CA ARG A 641 -7.05 53.94 26.80
C ARG A 641 -6.73 53.84 28.30
N ALA A 642 -7.09 54.84 29.12
CA ALA A 642 -6.76 54.89 30.55
C ALA A 642 -7.09 53.59 31.29
N LYS A 643 -8.30 53.05 31.10
CA LYS A 643 -8.72 51.75 31.66
C LYS A 643 -7.84 50.57 31.24
N GLN A 644 -7.39 50.54 29.99
CA GLN A 644 -6.53 49.47 29.46
C GLN A 644 -5.11 49.59 30.02
N ILE A 645 -4.62 50.82 30.18
CA ILE A 645 -3.31 51.14 30.75
C ILE A 645 -3.27 50.74 32.24
N ALA A 646 -4.24 51.17 33.06
CA ALA A 646 -4.34 50.78 34.47
C ALA A 646 -4.39 49.25 34.63
N LYS A 647 -5.23 48.59 33.82
CA LYS A 647 -5.30 47.12 33.81
C LYS A 647 -3.97 46.46 33.42
N ALA A 648 -3.23 47.03 32.47
CA ALA A 648 -1.92 46.51 32.09
C ALA A 648 -0.88 46.68 33.20
N LEU A 649 -0.86 47.83 33.91
CA LEU A 649 -0.01 48.06 35.08
C LEU A 649 -0.26 47.00 36.16
N HIS A 650 -1.53 46.83 36.56
CA HIS A 650 -1.91 45.84 37.56
C HIS A 650 -1.60 44.40 37.12
N ASN A 651 -1.75 44.09 35.84
CA ASN A 651 -1.42 42.76 35.32
C ASN A 651 0.08 42.47 35.36
N ILE A 652 0.94 43.43 35.03
CA ILE A 652 2.40 43.26 35.09
C ILE A 652 2.84 43.18 36.57
N ALA A 653 2.31 44.04 37.43
CA ALA A 653 2.61 44.02 38.87
C ALA A 653 2.21 42.69 39.53
N ALA A 654 1.03 42.14 39.20
CA ALA A 654 0.56 40.88 39.75
C ALA A 654 1.42 39.67 39.38
N VAL A 655 2.22 39.76 38.31
CA VAL A 655 3.01 38.67 37.75
C VAL A 655 4.50 38.80 38.13
N GLN A 656 4.87 39.87 38.86
CA GLN A 656 6.24 40.13 39.29
C GLN A 656 6.85 39.00 40.13
N GLY A 657 6.03 38.37 40.99
CA GLY A 657 6.42 37.23 41.84
C GLY A 657 6.15 35.84 41.23
N GLU A 658 5.67 35.74 39.99
CA GLU A 658 5.39 34.45 39.35
C GLU A 658 6.67 33.87 38.74
N GLU A 659 6.92 32.58 38.99
CA GLU A 659 8.06 31.82 38.46
C GLU A 659 7.65 30.79 37.39
N ASP A 660 6.34 30.47 37.27
CA ASP A 660 5.87 29.54 36.24
C ASP A 660 5.92 30.20 34.85
N SER A 661 6.83 29.72 34.00
CA SER A 661 7.02 30.22 32.63
C SER A 661 5.74 30.18 31.79
N LEU A 662 4.85 29.20 32.00
CA LEU A 662 3.59 29.14 31.26
C LEU A 662 2.61 30.23 31.72
N ALA A 663 2.52 30.49 33.02
CA ALA A 663 1.68 31.56 33.57
C ALA A 663 2.17 32.94 33.11
N LEU A 664 3.49 33.13 33.07
CA LEU A 664 4.14 34.32 32.52
C LEU A 664 3.74 34.55 31.05
N LEU A 665 3.92 33.55 30.19
CA LEU A 665 3.55 33.66 28.77
C LEU A 665 2.05 33.96 28.57
N MET A 666 1.17 33.38 29.37
CA MET A 666 -0.27 33.66 29.30
C MET A 666 -0.62 35.10 29.70
N ALA A 667 0.05 35.64 30.74
CA ALA A 667 -0.14 37.02 31.16
C ALA A 667 0.36 38.01 30.10
N PHE A 668 1.49 37.69 29.45
CA PHE A 668 2.06 38.53 28.41
C PHE A 668 1.37 38.36 27.05
N SER A 669 0.62 37.29 26.80
CA SER A 669 -0.11 37.06 25.54
C SER A 669 -0.96 38.24 25.05
N SER A 670 -1.51 39.06 25.96
CA SER A 670 -2.29 40.25 25.58
C SER A 670 -1.46 41.47 25.17
N ASP A 671 -0.13 41.36 25.20
CA ASP A 671 0.86 42.43 25.03
C ASP A 671 0.61 43.63 25.96
N PRO A 672 0.79 43.45 27.29
CA PRO A 672 0.55 44.53 28.25
C PRO A 672 1.56 45.68 28.07
N VAL A 673 2.76 45.42 27.55
CA VAL A 673 3.78 46.46 27.30
C VAL A 673 3.32 47.40 26.20
N ALA A 674 2.74 46.89 25.10
CA ALA A 674 2.16 47.74 24.06
C ALA A 674 1.01 48.61 24.56
N ALA A 675 0.25 48.12 25.56
CA ALA A 675 -0.80 48.91 26.19
C ALA A 675 -0.24 50.08 27.01
N LEU A 676 0.97 49.96 27.56
CA LEU A 676 1.65 51.02 28.33
C LEU A 676 2.40 52.04 27.48
N GLU A 677 2.74 51.71 26.24
CA GLU A 677 3.51 52.59 25.34
C GLU A 677 2.93 54.03 25.21
N PRO A 678 1.59 54.23 25.08
CA PRO A 678 1.02 55.58 25.01
C PRO A 678 1.30 56.42 26.26
N LEU A 679 1.25 55.82 27.44
CA LEU A 679 1.55 56.49 28.70
C LEU A 679 3.05 56.80 28.80
N ARG A 680 3.89 55.85 28.41
CA ARG A 680 5.35 55.98 28.42
C ARG A 680 5.83 57.12 27.52
N GLU A 681 5.30 57.20 26.30
CA GLU A 681 5.61 58.27 25.36
C GLU A 681 5.14 59.64 25.88
N LEU A 682 3.95 59.70 26.49
CA LEU A 682 3.46 60.92 27.12
C LEU A 682 4.38 61.39 28.25
N LEU A 683 4.80 60.49 29.14
CA LEU A 683 5.70 60.81 30.25
C LEU A 683 7.07 61.29 29.77
N ARG A 684 7.67 60.63 28.78
CA ARG A 684 8.95 61.07 28.19
C ARG A 684 8.84 62.44 27.54
N ARG A 685 7.75 62.69 26.81
CA ARG A 685 7.49 63.98 26.19
C ARG A 685 7.29 65.07 27.24
N LEU A 686 6.44 64.85 28.24
CA LEU A 686 6.23 65.80 29.34
C LEU A 686 7.53 66.11 30.07
N LYS A 687 8.37 65.11 30.34
CA LYS A 687 9.68 65.32 30.96
C LYS A 687 10.60 66.21 30.11
N SER A 688 10.65 65.98 28.80
CA SER A 688 11.44 66.81 27.88
C SER A 688 10.88 68.23 27.76
N ASP A 689 9.55 68.37 27.68
CA ASP A 689 8.88 69.66 27.54
C ASP A 689 9.01 70.49 28.84
N LEU A 690 8.92 69.85 30.01
CA LEU A 690 9.18 70.49 31.31
C LEU A 690 10.62 70.97 31.44
N GLN A 691 11.61 70.17 31.03
CA GLN A 691 13.02 70.59 31.01
C GLN A 691 13.23 71.80 30.09
N LYS A 692 12.64 71.81 28.90
CA LYS A 692 12.69 72.97 27.99
C LYS A 692 12.01 74.20 28.59
N ALA A 693 10.87 74.01 29.27
CA ALA A 693 10.17 75.06 29.97
C ALA A 693 11.06 75.67 31.06
N GLU A 694 11.68 74.83 31.90
CA GLU A 694 12.60 75.25 32.96
C GLU A 694 13.83 75.96 32.41
N GLU A 695 14.47 75.45 31.36
CA GLU A 695 15.62 76.10 30.73
C GLU A 695 15.26 77.45 30.11
N THR A 696 14.09 77.54 29.46
CA THR A 696 13.60 78.78 28.87
C THR A 696 13.23 79.79 29.96
N MET A 697 12.59 79.34 31.04
CA MET A 697 12.29 80.16 32.22
C MET A 697 13.57 80.63 32.91
N LYS A 698 14.58 79.76 33.09
CA LYS A 698 15.90 80.15 33.62
C LYS A 698 16.59 81.17 32.72
N LYS A 699 16.55 81.01 31.39
CA LYS A 699 17.09 81.99 30.43
C LYS A 699 16.35 83.32 30.48
N ARG A 700 15.01 83.30 30.54
CA ARG A 700 14.19 84.52 30.67
C ARG A 700 14.43 85.20 32.02
N ASN A 701 14.50 84.46 33.12
CA ASN A 701 14.82 84.99 34.45
C ASN A 701 16.25 85.56 34.52
N ALA A 702 17.23 84.92 33.85
CA ALA A 702 18.59 85.45 33.76
C ALA A 702 18.66 86.71 32.89
N ALA A 703 17.90 86.78 31.79
CA ALA A 703 17.78 87.99 30.96
C ALA A 703 17.07 89.15 31.67
N LEU A 704 16.16 88.82 32.60
CA LEU A 704 15.55 89.77 33.52
C LEU A 704 16.49 90.19 34.66
N GLY A 705 17.77 89.77 34.66
CA GLY A 705 18.76 90.08 35.71
C GLY A 705 18.50 89.28 36.98
N GLY A 706 19.47 88.42 37.33
CA GLY A 706 19.37 87.43 38.41
C GLY A 706 18.72 87.96 39.69
N ALA A 707 17.80 87.17 40.24
CA ALA A 707 17.12 87.46 41.50
C ALA A 707 18.07 87.23 42.69
N ASP A 708 19.00 88.15 42.88
CA ASP A 708 19.52 88.49 44.21
C ASP A 708 19.05 89.92 44.49
N ASP A 709 17.75 90.08 44.74
CA ASP A 709 17.26 91.12 45.65
C ASP A 709 15.78 90.91 45.95
N ALA A 710 15.49 90.81 47.24
CA ALA A 710 14.16 90.65 47.82
C ALA A 710 13.37 91.97 47.86
N ASP A 711 13.65 92.92 46.96
CA ASP A 711 12.97 94.21 46.90
C ASP A 711 12.04 94.30 45.68
N ALA A 712 10.75 94.21 46.02
CA ALA A 712 9.54 94.61 45.29
C ALA A 712 9.60 94.76 43.74
N PRO A 713 8.80 93.97 42.97
CA PRO A 713 8.65 94.12 41.52
C PRO A 713 8.22 95.52 41.06
N THR A 714 7.62 96.29 41.96
CA THR A 714 7.06 97.62 41.74
C THR A 714 8.12 98.70 41.49
N ALA A 715 9.36 98.52 41.96
CA ALA A 715 10.41 99.52 41.74
C ALA A 715 11.03 99.41 40.34
N ARG A 716 11.01 98.22 39.74
CA ARG A 716 11.78 97.91 38.52
C ARG A 716 11.13 98.41 37.23
N TYR A 717 9.81 98.50 37.21
CA TYR A 717 9.01 98.97 36.07
C TYR A 717 8.29 100.31 36.37
N ALA A 718 8.74 101.05 37.39
CA ALA A 718 8.05 102.25 37.88
C ALA A 718 7.95 103.37 36.82
N GLU A 719 8.99 103.55 35.99
CA GLU A 719 8.96 104.52 34.88
C GLU A 719 7.99 104.10 33.77
N GLU A 720 7.94 102.81 33.43
CA GLU A 720 7.08 102.29 32.35
C GLU A 720 5.61 102.25 32.78
N ILE A 721 5.33 101.97 34.06
CA ILE A 721 3.99 102.10 34.65
C ILE A 721 3.55 103.56 34.62
N GLY A 722 4.43 104.51 34.98
CA GLY A 722 4.13 105.94 34.89
C GLY A 722 3.84 106.39 33.45
N TRP A 723 4.53 105.82 32.46
CA TRP A 723 4.25 106.06 31.04
C TRP A 723 2.89 105.51 30.60
N LEU A 724 2.54 104.29 31.02
CA LEU A 724 1.27 103.65 30.70
C LEU A 724 0.08 104.36 31.37
N ASP A 725 0.21 104.79 32.63
CA ASP A 725 -0.79 105.60 33.31
C ASP A 725 -0.98 106.96 32.61
N GLY A 726 0.12 107.57 32.13
CA GLY A 726 0.06 108.78 31.30
C GLY A 726 -0.68 108.56 29.98
N CYS A 727 -0.45 107.44 29.29
CA CYS A 727 -1.17 107.07 28.07
C CYS A 727 -2.66 106.76 28.35
N MET A 728 -2.98 106.14 29.49
CA MET A 728 -4.35 105.83 29.90
C MET A 728 -5.15 107.12 30.17
N ILE A 729 -4.52 108.11 30.82
CA ILE A 729 -5.11 109.44 31.04
C ILE A 729 -5.34 110.17 29.70
N LEU A 730 -4.42 110.06 28.74
CA LEU A 730 -4.58 110.63 27.39
C LEU A 730 -5.72 109.96 26.61
N LEU A 731 -5.89 108.64 26.74
CA LEU A 731 -6.99 107.90 26.13
C LEU A 731 -8.35 108.25 26.76
N GLU A 732 -8.42 108.42 28.08
CA GLU A 732 -9.65 108.84 28.77
C GLU A 732 -10.05 110.28 28.42
N THR A 733 -9.08 111.16 28.12
CA THR A 733 -9.35 112.53 27.69
C THR A 733 -9.75 112.64 26.21
N GLU A 734 -9.30 111.74 25.33
CA GLU A 734 -9.81 111.66 23.94
C GLU A 734 -11.21 111.03 23.85
N VAL A 735 -11.61 110.18 24.80
CA VAL A 735 -12.95 109.54 24.81
C VAL A 735 -14.06 110.48 25.36
N GLN A 736 -13.69 111.59 26.01
CA GLN A 736 -14.64 112.60 26.52
C GLN A 736 -14.71 113.90 25.68
N ALA A 737 -14.01 113.97 24.54
CA ALA A 737 -14.16 115.01 23.51
C ALA A 737 -14.85 114.44 22.28
#